data_AF-A0A349Q9C9-F1
#
_entry.id   AF-A0A349Q9C9-F1
#
_cell.length_a   1.000
_cell.length_b   1.000
_cell.length_c   1.000
_cell.angle_alpha   90.00
_cell.angle_beta   90.00
_cell.angle_gamma   90.00
#
_symmetry.space_group_name_H-M   'P 1'
#
loop_
_entity.id
_entity.type
_entity.pdbx_description
1 polymer ?
#
loop_
_entity_poly.entity_id
_entity_poly.type
_entity_poly.pdbx_seq_one_letter_code
_entity_poly.pdbx_strand_id
1 'polypeptide(L)'
;MKKVKGKIDYRHFICVAITLLFVLLAIFVFPSALGRIIESVRDFGLSIAFYFCKMFGIENSVTATVNDLPKMPFFDLPNMPSSPVPSLPETFDGFKVKWHEYWELIITARNIVGYLDFLGGLIAVLANVALYIIPIIVILYFIMKQVLDKENNDYNVDSKALIVARRISDKTYKPVKSWLIDFVAFIKDNKAYYILWAVIWAYNFNLFTIVIEFFAFYFYFAVSWDMVHIYRQVYKLFIDLWTPFNFIPWYVWCVVALIIFDKIRKKIGFAVLNHNEMKNRGFINERPIVFMGCGTMGKKKTTFITDVALSQEVMFRDKAFEKILENDLKFPNFPWINLENALKKAMDNHTVYNLATCKRFALSKRLKWERKPHRRNIFMYDFERYGLYYDDKLKVTNIWQVIETYAQLYFIYITQSSLLISNYSVRVDNVLSDLGNFPLWNSDFFKTDSRLIDSYSRHAHILDFDSLRLGRKVVENNANSNNFEFGVVLVTEIGKERGNNLENIEKKKSDEGANQKNDYFDDWLKMVRHSATVDNFPFVRVITDEQRPTSWGANARDLTDIVYIQESSDDRLTMPFFSLEELLYDWVFGKFVRLYENYRYQRGDNTLTMHILKGIVAKIHTRYKRIHNQFGYCQLSVQVESGTMDGQRKNCKYYLSTKKIYSKRFSTDCFSDFFVKKALRSPIGINDLDEYETEKATFAELAEQNSYFVAKLVTGFTFQEQ
;
A
#
# COMPACT_ATOMS: atom_id res chain seq x y z
N MET A 1 -8.30 31.29 1.03
CA MET A 1 -8.59 32.39 1.97
C MET A 1 -7.52 33.46 1.84
N LYS A 2 -7.89 34.69 1.48
CA LYS A 2 -6.98 35.85 1.48
C LYS A 2 -6.53 36.13 2.91
N LYS A 3 -5.21 36.07 3.18
CA LYS A 3 -4.60 36.50 4.44
C LYS A 3 -4.85 38.00 4.61
N VAL A 4 -5.80 38.37 5.47
CA VAL A 4 -5.89 39.75 5.96
C VAL A 4 -4.71 39.93 6.92
N LYS A 5 -3.68 40.66 6.46
CA LYS A 5 -2.57 41.14 7.29
C LYS A 5 -3.14 41.99 8.42
N GLY A 6 -2.91 41.59 9.68
CA GLY A 6 -2.98 42.51 10.82
C GLY A 6 -3.87 42.13 12.00
N LYS A 7 -4.75 41.11 11.93
CA LYS A 7 -5.47 40.61 13.11
C LYS A 7 -4.89 39.27 13.56
N ILE A 8 -4.36 39.23 14.77
CA ILE A 8 -3.96 37.99 15.45
C ILE A 8 -5.19 37.09 15.52
N ASP A 9 -5.08 35.87 15.02
CA ASP A 9 -6.17 34.89 15.08
C ASP A 9 -6.54 34.62 16.55
N TYR A 10 -7.83 34.71 16.90
CA TYR A 10 -8.30 34.54 18.27
C TYR A 10 -7.93 33.16 18.85
N ARG A 11 -7.70 32.18 17.98
CA ARG A 11 -7.26 30.82 18.34
C ARG A 11 -5.90 30.82 19.04
N HIS A 12 -5.04 31.81 18.78
CA HIS A 12 -3.78 31.96 19.53
C HIS A 12 -4.03 32.25 21.02
N PHE A 13 -5.01 33.10 21.37
CA PHE A 13 -5.35 33.37 22.78
C PHE A 13 -5.88 32.12 23.48
N ILE A 14 -6.69 31.31 22.79
CA ILE A 14 -7.15 30.02 23.31
C ILE A 14 -5.97 29.07 23.57
N CYS A 15 -5.03 28.96 22.62
CA CYS A 15 -3.84 28.14 22.81
C CYS A 15 -2.96 28.64 23.96
N VAL A 16 -2.80 29.96 24.14
CA VAL A 16 -2.07 30.54 25.26
C VAL A 16 -2.75 30.21 26.60
N ALA A 17 -4.08 30.33 26.67
CA ALA A 17 -4.84 29.95 27.87
C ALA A 17 -4.67 28.45 28.22
N ILE A 18 -4.70 27.57 27.21
CA ILE A 18 -4.44 26.13 27.40
C ILE A 18 -3.01 25.89 27.88
N THR A 19 -2.01 26.58 27.31
CA THR A 19 -0.62 26.48 27.76
C THR A 19 -0.47 26.91 29.21
N LEU A 20 -1.08 28.04 29.61
CA LEU A 20 -1.06 28.50 30.99
C LEU A 20 -1.71 27.48 31.93
N LEU A 21 -2.83 26.87 31.52
CA LEU A 21 -3.46 25.79 32.28
C LEU A 21 -2.51 24.58 32.46
N PHE A 22 -1.77 24.17 31.43
CA PHE A 22 -0.80 23.08 31.54
C PHE A 22 0.37 23.42 32.45
N VAL A 23 0.84 24.67 32.46
CA VAL A 23 1.86 25.14 33.40
C VAL A 23 1.32 25.15 34.83
N LEU A 24 0.08 25.60 35.05
CA LEU A 24 -0.56 25.56 36.36
C LEU A 24 -0.70 24.11 36.87
N LEU A 25 -1.06 23.16 36.00
CA LEU A 25 -1.09 21.74 36.34
C LEU A 25 0.31 21.21 36.72
N ALA A 26 1.36 21.64 36.02
CA ALA A 26 2.73 21.27 36.38
C ALA A 26 3.10 21.70 37.81
N ILE A 27 2.70 22.92 38.21
CA ILE A 27 3.01 23.50 39.52
C ILE A 27 2.17 22.86 40.63
N PHE A 28 0.85 22.75 40.43
CA PHE A 28 -0.08 22.37 41.50
C PHE A 28 -0.34 20.87 41.60
N VAL A 29 -0.26 20.13 40.49
CA VAL A 29 -0.59 18.69 40.44
C VAL A 29 0.68 17.83 40.39
N PHE A 30 1.76 18.32 39.76
CA PHE A 30 3.02 17.59 39.62
C PHE A 30 4.24 18.29 40.26
N PRO A 31 4.16 18.80 41.49
CA PRO A 31 5.26 19.54 42.11
C PRO A 31 6.53 18.68 42.33
N SER A 32 6.36 17.36 42.43
CA SER A 32 7.46 16.39 42.58
C SER A 32 8.35 16.28 41.33
N ALA A 33 7.85 16.64 40.15
CA ALA A 33 8.58 16.51 38.89
C ALA A 33 9.86 17.36 38.88
N LEU A 34 9.81 18.57 39.48
CA LEU A 34 10.97 19.45 39.61
C LEU A 34 12.07 18.82 40.47
N GLY A 35 11.70 18.25 41.62
CA GLY A 35 12.63 17.58 42.53
C GLY A 35 13.28 16.36 41.88
N ARG A 36 12.50 15.52 41.19
CA ARG A 36 13.01 14.35 40.47
C ARG A 36 13.99 14.72 39.36
N ILE A 37 13.74 15.79 38.62
CA ILE A 37 14.68 16.24 37.58
C ILE A 37 15.99 16.73 38.19
N ILE A 38 15.95 17.55 39.24
CA ILE A 38 17.16 18.01 39.92
C ILE A 38 17.97 16.83 40.46
N GLU A 39 17.30 15.86 41.07
CA GLU A 39 17.91 14.62 41.56
C GLU A 39 18.57 13.82 40.42
N SER A 40 17.88 13.62 39.29
CA SER A 40 18.45 12.89 38.15
C SER A 40 19.68 13.58 37.55
N VAL A 41 19.69 14.91 37.47
CA VAL A 41 20.84 15.67 36.98
C VAL A 41 22.04 15.56 37.94
N ARG A 42 21.79 15.58 39.25
CA ARG A 42 22.83 15.34 40.27
C ARG A 42 23.39 13.93 40.14
N ASP A 43 22.53 12.92 40.05
CA ASP A 43 22.92 11.51 39.91
C ASP A 43 23.74 11.29 38.63
N PHE A 44 23.36 11.96 37.53
CA PHE A 44 24.10 11.94 36.28
C PHE A 44 25.50 12.55 36.41
N GLY A 45 25.60 13.76 37.00
CA GLY A 45 26.88 14.43 37.22
C GLY A 45 27.84 13.64 38.11
N LEU A 46 27.33 13.08 39.22
CA LEU A 46 28.12 12.25 40.13
C LEU A 46 28.53 10.91 39.50
N SER A 47 27.68 10.32 38.66
CA SER A 47 28.01 9.07 37.96
C SER A 47 29.08 9.29 36.88
N ILE A 48 29.07 10.44 36.18
CA ILE A 48 30.15 10.83 35.26
C ILE A 48 31.46 11.07 36.02
N ALA A 49 31.41 11.80 37.14
CA ALA A 49 32.58 12.04 37.97
C ALA A 49 33.15 10.71 38.50
N PHE A 50 32.30 9.80 38.96
CA PHE A 50 32.68 8.44 39.38
C PHE A 50 33.31 7.63 38.24
N TYR A 51 32.70 7.65 37.05
CA TYR A 51 33.22 6.99 35.85
C TYR A 51 34.62 7.51 35.49
N PHE A 52 34.82 8.83 35.52
CA PHE A 52 36.11 9.46 35.24
C PHE A 52 37.16 9.11 36.31
N CYS A 53 36.86 9.29 37.60
CA CYS A 53 37.79 8.97 38.69
C CYS A 53 38.29 7.53 38.64
N LYS A 54 37.38 6.57 38.40
CA LYS A 54 37.74 5.16 38.28
C LYS A 54 38.55 4.84 37.02
N MET A 55 38.24 5.46 35.89
CA MET A 55 38.98 5.23 34.63
C MET A 55 40.43 5.72 34.72
N PHE A 56 40.65 6.84 35.43
CA PHE A 56 41.96 7.46 35.61
C PHE A 56 42.69 7.04 36.90
N GLY A 57 42.14 6.10 37.67
CA GLY A 57 42.78 5.56 38.87
C GLY A 57 42.95 6.56 40.03
N ILE A 58 42.12 7.61 40.07
CA ILE A 58 42.15 8.65 41.11
C ILE A 58 41.47 8.08 42.37
N GLU A 59 42.08 8.25 43.54
CA GLU A 59 41.50 7.77 44.81
C GLU A 59 40.10 8.36 45.05
N ASN A 60 39.12 7.46 45.23
CA ASN A 60 37.70 7.76 45.13
C ASN A 60 37.21 8.63 46.30
N SER A 61 37.00 9.93 46.06
CA SER A 61 36.25 10.81 46.96
C SER A 61 34.79 11.02 46.55
N VAL A 62 34.40 10.55 45.36
CA VAL A 62 33.05 10.78 44.78
C VAL A 62 32.21 9.50 44.90
N THR A 63 31.08 9.60 45.60
CA THR A 63 30.08 8.52 45.71
C THR A 63 28.95 8.74 44.70
N ALA A 64 28.62 7.71 43.91
CA ALA A 64 27.51 7.78 42.96
C ALA A 64 26.18 7.57 43.69
N THR A 65 25.29 8.58 43.65
CA THR A 65 23.97 8.56 44.32
C THR A 65 22.86 7.91 43.48
N VAL A 66 23.18 7.47 42.25
CA VAL A 66 22.22 6.84 41.33
C VAL A 66 21.56 5.58 41.90
N ASN A 67 22.18 4.95 42.90
CA ASN A 67 21.70 3.75 43.58
C ASN A 67 20.77 4.02 44.79
N ASP A 68 20.67 5.28 45.22
CA ASP A 68 19.82 5.71 46.32
C ASP A 68 18.38 5.92 45.85
N LEU A 69 17.40 5.62 46.69
CA LEU A 69 16.00 5.84 46.33
C LEU A 69 15.69 7.34 46.21
N PRO A 70 14.74 7.71 45.32
CA PRO A 70 14.33 9.10 45.15
C PRO A 70 13.83 9.72 46.45
N LYS A 71 14.28 10.92 46.79
CA LYS A 71 13.71 11.65 47.94
C LYS A 71 12.30 12.14 47.61
N MET A 72 11.29 11.61 48.31
CA MET A 72 9.88 11.98 48.15
C MET A 72 9.25 12.38 49.49
N PRO A 73 8.84 13.67 49.69
CA PRO A 73 9.04 14.82 48.80
C PRO A 73 10.50 15.32 48.80
N PHE A 74 10.94 15.89 47.68
CA PHE A 74 12.28 16.49 47.56
C PHE A 74 12.41 17.83 48.31
N PHE A 75 11.30 18.58 48.41
CA PHE A 75 11.22 19.82 49.17
C PHE A 75 10.32 19.62 50.38
N ASP A 76 10.84 19.89 51.58
CA ASP A 76 10.12 19.84 52.86
C ASP A 76 9.24 21.09 53.03
N LEU A 77 8.27 21.29 52.12
CA LEU A 77 7.24 22.33 52.29
C LEU A 77 6.00 21.75 52.97
N PRO A 78 5.37 22.49 53.91
CA PRO A 78 4.12 22.06 54.53
C PRO A 78 3.01 21.90 53.47
N ASN A 79 2.27 20.80 53.54
CA ASN A 79 1.14 20.42 52.67
C ASN A 79 1.44 20.09 51.19
N MET A 80 2.68 19.73 50.85
CA MET A 80 2.95 19.15 49.52
C MET A 80 2.36 17.74 49.39
N PRO A 81 1.59 17.43 48.32
CA PRO A 81 1.13 16.07 48.07
C PRO A 81 2.35 15.18 47.79
N SER A 82 2.57 14.17 48.63
CA SER A 82 3.57 13.14 48.36
C SER A 82 3.12 12.30 47.17
N SER A 83 4.04 12.04 46.24
CA SER A 83 3.75 11.10 45.14
C SER A 83 3.41 9.73 45.73
N PRO A 84 2.34 9.06 45.26
CA PRO A 84 1.98 7.75 45.76
C PRO A 84 3.13 6.78 45.48
N VAL A 85 3.74 6.27 46.53
CA VAL A 85 4.79 5.25 46.43
C VAL A 85 4.14 3.99 45.88
N PRO A 86 4.69 3.37 44.81
CA PRO A 86 4.20 2.10 44.33
C PRO A 86 4.25 1.08 45.47
N SER A 87 3.18 0.30 45.66
CA SER A 87 3.14 -0.81 46.62
C SER A 87 3.97 -2.01 46.14
N LEU A 88 5.19 -1.75 45.65
CA LEU A 88 6.15 -2.72 45.15
C LEU A 88 7.31 -2.82 46.16
N PRO A 89 7.87 -4.01 46.40
CA PRO A 89 8.99 -4.17 47.34
C PRO A 89 10.26 -3.49 46.84
N GLU A 90 10.98 -2.81 47.73
CA GLU A 90 12.23 -2.09 47.43
C GLU A 90 13.41 -3.03 47.14
N THR A 91 13.32 -4.30 47.55
CA THR A 91 14.34 -5.33 47.35
C THR A 91 13.82 -6.50 46.50
N PHE A 92 14.73 -7.13 45.74
CA PHE A 92 14.40 -8.28 44.90
C PHE A 92 13.91 -9.49 45.72
N ASP A 93 14.42 -9.67 46.93
CA ASP A 93 13.94 -10.74 47.83
C ASP A 93 12.53 -10.47 48.34
N GLY A 94 12.22 -9.22 48.71
CA GLY A 94 10.85 -8.81 49.03
C GLY A 94 9.90 -8.99 47.85
N PHE A 95 10.38 -8.72 46.62
CA PHE A 95 9.61 -8.97 45.40
C PHE A 95 9.31 -10.46 45.19
N LYS A 96 10.30 -11.35 45.35
CA LYS A 96 10.08 -12.81 45.22
C LYS A 96 9.01 -13.31 46.20
N VAL A 97 9.05 -12.85 47.45
CA VAL A 97 8.05 -13.21 48.47
C VAL A 97 6.66 -12.71 48.07
N LYS A 98 6.52 -11.41 47.72
CA LYS A 98 5.23 -10.84 47.32
C LYS A 98 4.70 -11.42 46.00
N TRP A 99 5.59 -11.77 45.08
CA TRP A 99 5.25 -12.42 43.82
C TRP A 99 4.69 -13.83 44.06
N HIS A 100 5.32 -14.59 44.96
CA HIS A 100 4.81 -15.88 45.40
C HIS A 100 3.45 -15.74 46.08
N GLU A 101 3.32 -14.84 47.06
CA GLU A 101 2.06 -14.54 47.74
C GLU A 101 0.95 -14.13 46.74
N TYR A 102 1.27 -13.33 45.72
CA TYR A 102 0.32 -12.92 44.68
C TYR A 102 -0.19 -14.12 43.85
N TRP A 103 0.68 -15.04 43.45
CA TRP A 103 0.27 -16.24 42.71
C TRP A 103 -0.47 -17.25 43.59
N GLU A 104 -0.13 -17.36 44.88
CA GLU A 104 -0.90 -18.13 45.85
C GLU A 104 -2.31 -17.56 46.04
N LEU A 105 -2.43 -16.22 46.06
CA LEU A 105 -3.71 -15.53 46.12
C LEU A 105 -4.60 -15.84 44.91
N ILE A 106 -4.07 -16.10 43.72
CA ILE A 106 -4.87 -16.47 42.55
C ILE A 106 -5.57 -17.84 42.72
N ILE A 107 -4.96 -18.76 43.47
CA ILE A 107 -5.45 -20.16 43.63
C ILE A 107 -6.23 -20.35 44.95
N THR A 108 -6.22 -19.36 45.85
CA THR A 108 -6.85 -19.48 47.16
C THR A 108 -8.38 -19.46 47.07
N ALA A 109 -9.07 -20.39 47.74
CA ALA A 109 -10.53 -20.52 47.74
C ALA A 109 -11.25 -19.21 48.11
N ARG A 110 -10.71 -18.44 49.04
CA ARG A 110 -11.25 -17.13 49.45
C ARG A 110 -11.27 -16.10 48.31
N ASN A 111 -10.25 -16.09 47.45
CA ASN A 111 -10.19 -15.17 46.32
C ASN A 111 -11.06 -15.65 45.15
N ILE A 112 -11.22 -16.95 44.99
CA ILE A 112 -12.21 -17.50 44.05
C ILE A 112 -13.63 -17.10 44.48
N VAL A 113 -13.96 -17.23 45.77
CA VAL A 113 -15.24 -16.77 46.32
C VAL A 113 -15.40 -15.26 46.18
N GLY A 114 -14.38 -14.46 46.53
CA GLY A 114 -14.42 -13.01 46.36
C GLY A 114 -14.55 -12.57 44.89
N TYR A 115 -13.93 -13.29 43.96
CA TYR A 115 -14.09 -13.06 42.52
C TYR A 115 -15.50 -13.41 42.05
N LEU A 116 -16.08 -14.50 42.54
CA LEU A 116 -17.47 -14.87 42.25
C LEU A 116 -18.46 -13.87 42.87
N ASP A 117 -18.19 -13.35 44.06
CA ASP A 117 -18.99 -12.29 44.69
C ASP A 117 -18.90 -10.97 43.92
N PHE A 118 -17.69 -10.60 43.47
CA PHE A 118 -17.51 -9.43 42.59
C PHE A 118 -18.22 -9.62 41.25
N LEU A 119 -18.08 -10.79 40.63
CA LEU A 119 -18.79 -11.14 39.39
C LEU A 119 -20.30 -11.09 39.61
N GLY A 120 -20.79 -11.61 40.73
CA GLY A 120 -22.20 -11.56 41.14
C GLY A 120 -22.68 -10.12 41.32
N GLY A 121 -21.90 -9.27 41.99
CA GLY A 121 -22.18 -7.84 42.15
C GLY A 121 -22.17 -7.10 40.81
N LEU A 122 -21.21 -7.38 39.93
CA LEU A 122 -21.15 -6.84 38.58
C LEU A 122 -22.38 -7.25 37.77
N ILE A 123 -22.75 -8.54 37.82
CA ILE A 123 -23.95 -9.07 37.17
C ILE A 123 -25.21 -8.39 37.73
N ALA A 124 -25.29 -8.16 39.05
CA ALA A 124 -26.42 -7.45 39.66
C ALA A 124 -26.51 -5.99 39.20
N VAL A 125 -25.39 -5.28 39.10
CA VAL A 125 -25.35 -3.92 38.56
C VAL A 125 -25.75 -3.91 37.08
N LEU A 126 -25.20 -4.82 36.27
CA LEU A 126 -25.57 -4.95 34.86
C LEU A 126 -27.04 -5.32 34.69
N ALA A 127 -27.59 -6.17 35.56
CA ALA A 127 -29.00 -6.55 35.56
C ALA A 127 -29.90 -5.38 35.94
N ASN A 128 -29.53 -4.57 36.94
CA ASN A 128 -30.25 -3.34 37.29
C ASN A 128 -30.23 -2.33 36.14
N VAL A 129 -29.07 -2.12 35.51
CA VAL A 129 -28.95 -1.26 34.33
C VAL A 129 -29.81 -1.80 33.18
N ALA A 130 -29.78 -3.11 32.95
CA ALA A 130 -30.60 -3.76 31.94
C ALA A 130 -32.10 -3.62 32.23
N LEU A 131 -32.53 -3.67 33.50
CA LEU A 131 -33.93 -3.53 33.91
C LEU A 131 -34.50 -2.15 33.53
N TYR A 132 -33.68 -1.09 33.59
CA TYR A 132 -34.11 0.25 33.14
C TYR A 132 -33.96 0.45 31.63
N ILE A 133 -32.91 -0.09 31.01
CA ILE A 133 -32.61 0.14 29.59
C ILE A 133 -33.46 -0.74 28.67
N ILE A 134 -33.70 -2.01 29.00
CA ILE A 134 -34.44 -2.96 28.16
C ILE A 134 -35.86 -2.44 27.84
N PRO A 135 -36.66 -1.97 28.81
CA PRO A 135 -38.00 -1.43 28.52
C PRO A 135 -37.95 -0.27 27.52
N ILE A 136 -36.97 0.63 27.66
CA ILE A 136 -36.78 1.76 26.74
C ILE A 136 -36.43 1.26 25.33
N ILE A 137 -35.51 0.30 25.22
CA ILE A 137 -35.15 -0.32 23.92
C ILE A 137 -36.36 -1.02 23.29
N VAL A 138 -37.15 -1.74 24.09
CA VAL A 138 -38.34 -2.45 23.61
C VAL A 138 -39.41 -1.48 23.11
N ILE A 139 -39.68 -0.39 23.85
CA ILE A 139 -40.59 0.67 23.42
C ILE A 139 -40.11 1.31 22.11
N LEU A 140 -38.83 1.67 22.02
CA LEU A 140 -38.24 2.22 20.80
C LEU A 140 -38.34 1.25 19.62
N TYR A 141 -38.13 -0.05 19.87
CA TYR A 141 -38.26 -1.09 18.86
C TYR A 141 -39.69 -1.20 18.32
N PHE A 142 -40.71 -1.18 19.19
CA PHE A 142 -42.11 -1.23 18.76
C PHE A 142 -42.52 0.02 17.98
N ILE A 143 -42.11 1.21 18.43
CA ILE A 143 -42.36 2.47 17.70
C ILE A 143 -41.70 2.41 16.32
N MET A 144 -40.45 1.95 16.25
CA MET A 144 -39.75 1.78 14.98
C MET A 144 -40.50 0.82 14.07
N LYS A 145 -40.88 -0.35 14.57
CA LYS A 145 -41.62 -1.37 13.81
C LYS A 145 -42.92 -0.82 13.25
N GLN A 146 -43.71 -0.12 14.05
CA GLN A 146 -44.97 0.48 13.61
C GLN A 146 -44.77 1.55 12.51
N VAL A 147 -43.68 2.32 12.59
CA VAL A 147 -43.34 3.30 11.55
C VAL A 147 -42.84 2.60 10.28
N LEU A 148 -42.06 1.54 10.40
CA LEU A 148 -41.52 0.76 9.29
C LEU A 148 -42.61 0.04 8.50
N ASP A 149 -43.55 -0.62 9.18
CA ASP A 149 -44.58 -1.47 8.57
C ASP A 149 -45.70 -0.69 7.85
N LYS A 150 -45.75 0.64 7.99
CA LYS A 150 -46.75 1.48 7.32
C LYS A 150 -46.33 1.82 5.90
N GLU A 151 -47.17 1.46 4.94
CA GLU A 151 -46.98 1.80 3.52
C GLU A 151 -46.91 3.32 3.31
N ASN A 152 -45.93 3.77 2.52
CA ASN A 152 -45.78 5.17 2.14
C ASN A 152 -45.16 5.29 0.73
N ASN A 153 -45.90 5.89 -0.20
CA ASN A 153 -45.45 6.09 -1.59
C ASN A 153 -44.98 7.53 -1.88
N ASP A 154 -44.75 8.36 -0.86
CA ASP A 154 -44.18 9.70 -1.00
C ASP A 154 -42.68 9.62 -1.32
N TYR A 155 -42.34 9.47 -2.60
CA TYR A 155 -40.97 9.29 -3.04
C TYR A 155 -40.07 10.48 -2.71
N ASN A 156 -38.96 10.22 -2.01
CA ASN A 156 -37.92 11.20 -1.67
C ASN A 156 -38.41 12.37 -0.80
N VAL A 157 -39.51 12.21 -0.07
CA VAL A 157 -39.97 13.20 0.92
C VAL A 157 -39.33 12.90 2.28
N ASP A 158 -38.78 13.92 2.96
CA ASP A 158 -38.21 13.75 4.31
C ASP A 158 -39.30 13.76 5.39
N SER A 159 -39.23 12.83 6.34
CA SER A 159 -40.18 12.81 7.46
C SER A 159 -40.01 14.05 8.35
N LYS A 160 -41.10 14.48 9.02
CA LYS A 160 -41.08 15.65 9.92
C LYS A 160 -39.98 15.55 10.98
N ALA A 161 -39.77 14.36 11.55
CA ALA A 161 -38.72 14.10 12.52
C ALA A 161 -37.31 14.29 11.93
N LEU A 162 -37.09 13.86 10.68
CA LEU A 162 -35.81 14.04 10.00
C LEU A 162 -35.53 15.52 9.69
N ILE A 163 -36.56 16.28 9.30
CA ILE A 163 -36.44 17.73 9.06
C ILE A 163 -36.02 18.47 10.34
N VAL A 164 -36.67 18.18 11.47
CA VAL A 164 -36.33 18.79 12.76
C VAL A 164 -34.91 18.41 13.18
N ALA A 165 -34.55 17.13 13.07
CA ALA A 165 -33.21 16.65 13.41
C ALA A 165 -32.12 17.32 12.56
N ARG A 166 -32.34 17.51 11.25
CA ARG A 166 -31.42 18.24 10.37
C ARG A 166 -31.28 19.69 10.78
N ARG A 167 -32.39 20.40 11.05
CA ARG A 167 -32.36 21.80 11.51
C ARG A 167 -31.58 21.98 12.82
N ILE A 168 -31.75 21.05 13.77
CA ILE A 168 -30.98 21.05 15.02
C ILE A 168 -29.50 20.80 14.72
N SER A 169 -29.19 19.77 13.93
CA SER A 169 -27.83 19.40 13.55
C SER A 169 -27.09 20.52 12.80
N ASP A 170 -27.79 21.27 11.96
CA ASP A 170 -27.24 22.41 11.20
C ASP A 170 -26.85 23.57 12.12
N LYS A 171 -27.57 23.77 13.22
CA LYS A 171 -27.31 24.85 14.19
C LYS A 171 -26.34 24.47 15.30
N THR A 172 -26.24 23.18 15.66
CA THR A 172 -25.41 22.73 16.79
C THR A 172 -24.20 21.92 16.32
N TYR A 173 -24.44 20.72 15.78
CA TYR A 173 -23.39 19.74 15.50
C TYR A 173 -22.44 20.18 14.36
N LYS A 174 -22.98 20.63 13.22
CA LYS A 174 -22.16 21.04 12.07
C LYS A 174 -21.19 22.19 12.37
N PRO A 175 -21.61 23.32 12.98
CA PRO A 175 -20.70 24.43 13.26
C PRO A 175 -19.66 24.05 14.31
N VAL A 176 -20.02 23.33 15.37
CA VAL A 176 -19.07 22.85 16.38
C VAL A 176 -18.04 21.91 15.76
N LYS A 177 -18.49 20.96 14.93
CA LYS A 177 -17.59 20.05 14.22
C LYS A 177 -16.65 20.80 13.27
N SER A 178 -17.17 21.76 12.50
CA SER A 178 -16.34 22.57 11.59
C SER A 178 -15.28 23.34 12.39
N TRP A 179 -15.70 24.02 13.46
CA TRP A 179 -14.79 24.76 14.34
C TRP A 179 -13.72 23.86 14.95
N LEU A 180 -14.06 22.66 15.42
CA LEU A 180 -13.10 21.69 15.95
C LEU A 180 -12.11 21.23 14.89
N ILE A 181 -12.57 20.93 13.67
CA ILE A 181 -11.69 20.54 12.55
C ILE A 181 -10.75 21.68 12.20
N ASP A 182 -11.26 22.91 12.12
CA ASP A 182 -10.49 24.10 11.80
C ASP A 182 -9.49 24.45 12.91
N PHE A 183 -9.86 24.24 14.18
CA PHE A 183 -8.97 24.45 15.33
C PHE A 183 -7.86 23.40 15.38
N VAL A 184 -8.17 22.13 15.11
CA VAL A 184 -7.15 21.08 15.00
C VAL A 184 -6.22 21.32 13.81
N ALA A 185 -6.75 21.79 12.68
CA ALA A 185 -5.93 22.19 11.52
C ALA A 185 -4.99 23.35 11.90
N PHE A 186 -5.51 24.37 12.60
CA PHE A 186 -4.73 25.49 13.09
C PHE A 186 -3.59 25.07 14.04
N ILE A 187 -3.83 24.13 14.97
CA ILE A 187 -2.78 23.59 15.85
C ILE A 187 -1.72 22.83 15.04
N LYS A 188 -2.13 22.06 14.02
CA LYS A 188 -1.19 21.32 13.16
C LYS A 188 -0.30 22.25 12.32
N ASP A 189 -0.86 23.35 11.83
CA ASP A 189 -0.11 24.36 11.07
C ASP A 189 0.90 25.10 11.96
N ASN A 190 0.56 25.31 13.24
CA ASN A 190 1.41 25.99 14.22
C ASN A 190 2.14 24.99 15.12
N LYS A 191 3.20 24.37 14.58
CA LYS A 191 3.93 23.28 15.25
C LYS A 191 4.43 23.58 16.66
N ALA A 192 4.70 24.84 16.97
CA ALA A 192 5.21 25.28 18.27
C ALA A 192 4.30 24.88 19.44
N TYR A 193 2.96 24.98 19.30
CA TYR A 193 2.04 24.74 20.41
C TYR A 193 2.04 23.28 20.85
N TYR A 194 1.86 22.32 19.93
CA TYR A 194 1.80 20.93 20.33
C TYR A 194 3.18 20.40 20.76
N ILE A 195 4.28 20.94 20.23
CA ILE A 195 5.64 20.60 20.70
C ILE A 195 5.81 21.10 22.15
N LEU A 196 5.44 22.35 22.42
CA LEU A 196 5.53 22.92 23.77
C LEU A 196 4.65 22.17 24.77
N TRP A 197 3.41 21.82 24.39
CA TRP A 197 2.54 20.99 25.22
C TRP A 197 3.14 19.61 25.46
N ALA A 198 3.71 18.96 24.44
CA ALA A 198 4.38 17.68 24.60
C ALA A 198 5.58 17.76 25.55
N VAL A 199 6.35 18.86 25.51
CA VAL A 199 7.47 19.09 26.44
C VAL A 199 6.98 19.29 27.88
N ILE A 200 5.93 20.10 28.10
CA ILE A 200 5.35 20.29 29.44
C ILE A 200 4.85 18.97 30.01
N TRP A 201 4.15 18.16 29.21
CA TRP A 201 3.64 16.87 29.67
C TRP A 201 4.75 15.82 29.83
N ALA A 202 5.80 15.85 29.02
CA ALA A 202 6.99 15.02 29.22
C ALA A 202 7.72 15.35 30.54
N TYR A 203 7.75 16.63 30.90
CA TYR A 203 8.21 17.09 32.21
C TYR A 203 7.30 16.60 33.34
N ASN A 204 5.99 16.82 33.24
CA ASN A 204 5.03 16.42 34.28
C ASN A 204 5.01 14.91 34.55
N PHE A 205 5.27 14.10 33.53
CA PHE A 205 5.30 12.63 33.63
C PHE A 205 6.72 12.05 33.83
N ASN A 206 7.68 12.86 34.29
CA ASN A 206 9.06 12.45 34.60
C ASN A 206 9.80 11.77 33.43
N LEU A 207 9.40 12.00 32.17
CA LEU A 207 10.03 11.35 31.02
C LEU A 207 11.50 11.77 30.85
N PHE A 208 11.81 13.03 31.13
CA PHE A 208 13.20 13.52 31.12
C PHE A 208 14.04 12.86 32.22
N THR A 209 13.48 12.71 33.43
CA THR A 209 14.11 12.01 34.56
C THR A 209 14.48 10.58 34.18
N ILE A 210 13.57 9.83 33.56
CA ILE A 210 13.82 8.45 33.12
C ILE A 210 15.02 8.37 32.17
N VAL A 211 15.11 9.30 31.21
CA VAL A 211 16.22 9.33 30.24
C VAL A 211 17.54 9.69 30.92
N ILE A 212 17.54 10.69 31.80
CA ILE A 212 18.75 11.14 32.52
C ILE A 212 19.23 10.06 33.49
N GLU A 213 18.35 9.44 34.27
CA GLU A 213 18.68 8.34 35.18
C GLU A 213 19.20 7.10 34.42
N PHE A 214 18.65 6.79 33.24
CA PHE A 214 19.18 5.71 32.40
C PHE A 214 20.66 5.93 32.05
N PHE A 215 21.02 7.14 31.60
CA PHE A 215 22.41 7.46 31.31
C PHE A 215 23.29 7.56 32.56
N ALA A 216 22.74 8.06 33.69
CA ALA A 216 23.46 8.10 34.96
C ALA A 216 23.85 6.68 35.39
N PHE A 217 22.90 5.74 35.35
CA PHE A 217 23.17 4.35 35.68
C PHE A 217 24.11 3.68 34.69
N TYR A 218 24.01 3.98 33.38
CA TYR A 218 24.95 3.48 32.39
C TYR A 218 26.41 3.83 32.71
N PHE A 219 26.70 5.11 33.03
CA PHE A 219 28.06 5.54 33.36
C PHE A 219 28.57 4.91 34.66
N TYR A 220 27.71 4.76 35.67
CA TYR A 220 28.06 4.04 36.89
C TYR A 220 28.34 2.55 36.63
N PHE A 221 27.40 1.87 35.96
CA PHE A 221 27.42 0.42 35.72
C PHE A 221 28.59 -0.02 34.85
N ALA A 222 28.96 0.79 33.86
CA ALA A 222 30.07 0.49 32.95
C ALA A 222 31.42 0.23 33.66
N VAL A 223 31.56 0.73 34.89
CA VAL A 223 32.81 0.62 35.67
C VAL A 223 32.61 -0.12 37.00
N SER A 224 31.39 -0.15 37.54
CA SER A 224 31.08 -0.86 38.79
C SER A 224 30.70 -2.33 38.60
N TRP A 225 30.13 -2.70 37.45
CA TRP A 225 29.53 -4.03 37.19
C TRP A 225 28.53 -4.49 38.27
N ASP A 226 27.82 -3.55 38.88
CA ASP A 226 26.91 -3.80 40.00
C ASP A 226 25.55 -4.34 39.51
N MET A 227 25.44 -5.67 39.47
CA MET A 227 24.23 -6.38 39.07
C MET A 227 23.10 -6.32 40.13
N VAL A 228 23.43 -6.03 41.39
CA VAL A 228 22.45 -6.01 42.50
C VAL A 228 21.52 -4.80 42.38
N HIS A 229 22.06 -3.66 41.95
CA HIS A 229 21.31 -2.41 41.85
C HIS A 229 20.45 -2.29 40.58
N ILE A 230 20.52 -3.23 39.64
CA ILE A 230 19.63 -3.27 38.47
C ILE A 230 18.15 -3.30 38.89
N TYR A 231 17.81 -4.09 39.92
CA TYR A 231 16.44 -4.14 40.44
C TYR A 231 15.98 -2.77 40.96
N ARG A 232 16.86 -2.02 41.64
CA ARG A 232 16.54 -0.68 42.14
C ARG A 232 16.28 0.30 41.00
N GLN A 233 17.00 0.20 39.88
CA GLN A 233 16.72 1.03 38.69
C GLN A 233 15.37 0.69 38.05
N VAL A 234 15.01 -0.60 38.00
CA VAL A 234 13.68 -1.02 37.56
C VAL A 234 12.60 -0.46 38.49
N TYR A 235 12.83 -0.48 39.81
CA TYR A 235 11.93 0.11 40.79
C TYR A 235 11.78 1.64 40.62
N LYS A 236 12.87 2.38 40.42
CA LYS A 236 12.84 3.82 40.10
C LYS A 236 12.05 4.11 38.82
N LEU A 237 12.23 3.29 37.78
CA LEU A 237 11.45 3.39 36.55
C LEU A 237 9.95 3.24 36.81
N PHE A 238 9.53 2.29 37.66
CA PHE A 238 8.13 2.14 38.04
C PHE A 238 7.60 3.34 38.83
N ILE A 239 8.39 3.91 39.74
CA ILE A 239 8.04 5.15 40.45
C ILE A 239 7.77 6.28 39.45
N ASP A 240 8.64 6.48 38.47
CA ASP A 240 8.47 7.55 37.50
C ASP A 240 7.28 7.31 36.56
N LEU A 241 7.06 6.06 36.13
CA LEU A 241 5.91 5.67 35.32
C LEU A 241 4.57 5.64 36.09
N TRP A 242 4.59 5.56 37.41
CA TRP A 242 3.38 5.55 38.23
C TRP A 242 2.58 6.85 38.11
N THR A 243 3.29 7.97 37.94
CA THR A 243 2.72 9.31 37.78
C THR A 243 1.71 9.40 36.62
N PRO A 244 2.06 9.02 35.37
CA PRO A 244 1.08 8.98 34.28
C PRO A 244 0.01 7.88 34.44
N PHE A 245 0.30 6.73 35.06
CA PHE A 245 -0.70 5.66 35.24
C PHE A 245 -1.83 6.06 36.19
N ASN A 246 -1.52 6.77 37.27
CA ASN A 246 -2.53 7.21 38.24
C ASN A 246 -3.33 8.43 37.73
N PHE A 247 -2.67 9.36 37.05
CA PHE A 247 -3.32 10.58 36.57
C PHE A 247 -4.24 10.34 35.36
N ILE A 248 -3.83 9.50 34.41
CA ILE A 248 -4.59 9.25 33.19
C ILE A 248 -5.66 8.19 33.48
N PRO A 249 -6.95 8.48 33.27
CA PRO A 249 -8.00 7.48 33.49
C PRO A 249 -7.80 6.22 32.63
N TRP A 250 -8.10 5.06 33.21
CA TRP A 250 -7.87 3.76 32.58
C TRP A 250 -8.51 3.62 31.18
N TYR A 251 -9.67 4.24 30.94
CA TYR A 251 -10.33 4.21 29.63
C TYR A 251 -9.55 4.95 28.54
N VAL A 252 -8.77 5.98 28.90
CA VAL A 252 -7.88 6.67 27.95
C VAL A 252 -6.74 5.74 27.55
N TRP A 253 -6.18 4.99 28.50
CA TRP A 253 -5.19 3.94 28.21
C TRP A 253 -5.76 2.85 27.30
N CYS A 254 -7.02 2.45 27.46
CA CYS A 254 -7.68 1.53 26.52
C CYS A 254 -7.73 2.12 25.10
N VAL A 255 -8.07 3.40 24.93
CA VAL A 255 -8.07 4.04 23.61
C VAL A 255 -6.66 4.10 23.00
N VAL A 256 -5.66 4.46 23.81
CA VAL A 256 -4.25 4.48 23.38
C VAL A 256 -3.80 3.08 22.94
N ALA A 257 -4.13 2.06 23.73
CA ALA A 257 -3.83 0.66 23.42
C ALA A 257 -4.50 0.22 22.11
N LEU A 258 -5.76 0.57 21.87
CA LEU A 258 -6.46 0.26 20.61
C LEU A 258 -5.81 0.95 19.40
N ILE A 259 -5.34 2.20 19.54
CA ILE A 259 -4.64 2.92 18.47
C ILE A 259 -3.29 2.27 18.17
N ILE A 260 -2.51 1.94 19.22
CA ILE A 260 -1.22 1.26 19.08
C ILE A 260 -1.43 -0.11 18.42
N PHE A 261 -2.42 -0.86 18.88
CA PHE A 261 -2.80 -2.16 18.33
C PHE A 261 -3.18 -2.06 16.85
N ASP A 262 -4.03 -1.11 16.45
CA ASP A 262 -4.37 -0.89 15.02
C ASP A 262 -3.13 -0.49 14.18
N LYS A 263 -2.22 0.34 14.71
CA LYS A 263 -0.96 0.70 14.03
C LYS A 263 -0.05 -0.51 13.84
N ILE A 264 0.14 -1.34 14.87
CA ILE A 264 0.97 -2.55 14.81
C ILE A 264 0.39 -3.53 13.79
N ARG A 265 -0.92 -3.82 13.88
CA ARG A 265 -1.61 -4.72 12.95
C ARG A 265 -1.47 -4.27 11.50
N LYS A 266 -1.64 -2.97 11.22
CA LYS A 266 -1.45 -2.40 9.87
C LYS A 266 -0.01 -2.51 9.40
N LYS A 267 0.98 -2.25 10.27
CA LYS A 267 2.40 -2.39 9.95
C LYS A 267 2.73 -3.83 9.53
N ILE A 268 2.22 -4.82 10.27
CA ILE A 268 2.37 -6.25 9.93
C ILE A 268 1.67 -6.53 8.59
N GLY A 269 0.43 -6.06 8.39
CA GLY A 269 -0.30 -6.25 7.13
C GLY A 269 0.45 -5.72 5.91
N PHE A 270 1.06 -4.54 5.99
CA PHE A 270 1.91 -4.00 4.93
C PHE A 270 3.19 -4.80 4.73
N ALA A 271 3.83 -5.27 5.80
CA ALA A 271 5.03 -6.10 5.70
C ALA A 271 4.73 -7.41 4.95
N VAL A 272 3.58 -8.05 5.23
CA VAL A 272 3.14 -9.27 4.53
C VAL A 272 2.82 -8.99 3.06
N LEU A 273 2.13 -7.88 2.74
CA LEU A 273 1.85 -7.50 1.35
C LEU A 273 3.15 -7.27 0.55
N ASN A 274 4.10 -6.52 1.11
CA ASN A 274 5.40 -6.30 0.49
C ASN A 274 6.18 -7.61 0.32
N HIS A 275 6.13 -8.49 1.31
CA HIS A 275 6.77 -9.80 1.22
C HIS A 275 6.15 -10.67 0.12
N ASN A 276 4.82 -10.65 -0.04
CA ASN A 276 4.14 -11.33 -1.14
C ASN A 276 4.49 -10.74 -2.52
N GLU A 277 4.60 -9.41 -2.62
CA GLU A 277 5.07 -8.75 -3.84
C GLU A 277 6.52 -9.16 -4.16
N MET A 278 7.41 -9.28 -3.17
CA MET A 278 8.77 -9.79 -3.39
C MET A 278 8.79 -11.25 -3.88
N LYS A 279 7.88 -12.11 -3.38
CA LYS A 279 7.70 -13.46 -3.92
C LYS A 279 7.24 -13.45 -5.38
N ASN A 280 6.31 -12.57 -5.73
CA ASN A 280 5.87 -12.41 -7.11
C ASN A 280 7.03 -11.94 -8.01
N ARG A 281 7.82 -10.96 -7.57
CA ARG A 281 9.01 -10.51 -8.31
C ARG A 281 10.02 -11.65 -8.52
N GLY A 282 10.21 -12.50 -7.51
CA GLY A 282 11.00 -13.73 -7.64
C GLY A 282 10.45 -14.68 -8.70
N PHE A 283 9.15 -14.96 -8.66
CA PHE A 283 8.46 -15.78 -9.67
C PHE A 283 8.64 -15.22 -11.09
N ILE A 284 8.50 -13.90 -11.24
CA ILE A 284 8.63 -13.17 -12.51
C ILE A 284 10.08 -13.23 -13.03
N ASN A 285 11.08 -13.09 -12.15
CA ASN A 285 12.49 -13.18 -12.52
C ASN A 285 12.90 -14.56 -13.03
N GLU A 286 12.28 -15.63 -12.53
CA GLU A 286 12.52 -17.00 -13.01
C GLU A 286 11.96 -17.26 -14.42
N ARG A 287 11.08 -16.40 -14.95
CA ARG A 287 10.45 -16.59 -16.26
C ARG A 287 11.29 -16.01 -17.40
N PRO A 288 11.22 -16.61 -18.60
CA PRO A 288 11.87 -16.10 -19.81
C PRO A 288 11.33 -14.73 -20.24
N ILE A 289 11.95 -14.17 -21.29
CA ILE A 289 11.55 -12.87 -21.87
C ILE A 289 10.12 -12.92 -22.40
N VAL A 290 9.68 -14.05 -22.92
CA VAL A 290 8.32 -14.23 -23.42
C VAL A 290 7.64 -15.28 -22.56
N PHE A 291 6.50 -14.95 -21.93
CA PHE A 291 5.70 -15.94 -21.22
C PHE A 291 4.21 -15.66 -21.40
N MET A 292 3.41 -16.72 -21.31
CA MET A 292 1.97 -16.69 -21.58
C MET A 292 1.17 -17.11 -20.34
N GLY A 293 0.22 -16.27 -19.92
CA GLY A 293 -0.76 -16.61 -18.91
C GLY A 293 -1.96 -17.33 -19.52
N CYS A 294 -2.19 -18.59 -19.13
CA CYS A 294 -3.33 -19.38 -19.59
C CYS A 294 -4.35 -19.63 -18.49
N GLY A 295 -5.63 -19.45 -18.81
CA GLY A 295 -6.73 -19.76 -17.89
C GLY A 295 -8.09 -19.63 -18.57
N THR A 296 -9.07 -20.39 -18.10
CA THR A 296 -10.45 -20.27 -18.59
C THR A 296 -11.03 -18.90 -18.26
N MET A 297 -12.11 -18.51 -18.96
CA MET A 297 -12.80 -17.26 -18.67
C MET A 297 -13.23 -17.21 -17.20
N GLY A 298 -12.96 -16.07 -16.53
CA GLY A 298 -13.20 -15.88 -15.11
C GLY A 298 -12.05 -16.29 -14.17
N LYS A 299 -11.01 -17.02 -14.64
CA LYS A 299 -9.83 -17.41 -13.82
C LYS A 299 -8.79 -16.29 -13.62
N LYS A 300 -9.14 -15.02 -13.85
CA LYS A 300 -8.27 -13.84 -13.62
C LYS A 300 -6.97 -13.84 -14.44
N LYS A 301 -6.98 -14.40 -15.67
CA LYS A 301 -5.78 -14.43 -16.57
C LYS A 301 -5.26 -13.04 -16.92
N THR A 302 -6.14 -12.12 -17.31
CA THR A 302 -5.79 -10.75 -17.69
C THR A 302 -5.33 -9.97 -16.47
N THR A 303 -5.97 -10.22 -15.32
CA THR A 303 -5.56 -9.70 -14.01
C THR A 303 -4.15 -10.12 -13.65
N PHE A 304 -3.81 -11.40 -13.88
CA PHE A 304 -2.48 -11.93 -13.62
C PHE A 304 -1.42 -11.27 -14.51
N ILE A 305 -1.61 -11.23 -15.83
CA ILE A 305 -0.62 -10.60 -16.73
C ILE A 305 -0.45 -9.10 -16.46
N THR A 306 -1.54 -8.40 -16.08
CA THR A 306 -1.46 -6.99 -15.69
C THR A 306 -0.66 -6.81 -14.40
N ASP A 307 -0.87 -7.67 -13.40
CA ASP A 307 -0.11 -7.63 -12.14
C ASP A 307 1.38 -7.85 -12.37
N VAL A 308 1.72 -8.82 -13.23
CA VAL A 308 3.10 -9.09 -13.61
C VAL A 308 3.71 -7.90 -14.36
N ALA A 309 2.98 -7.30 -15.30
CA ALA A 309 3.46 -6.14 -16.06
C ALA A 309 3.79 -4.96 -15.14
N LEU A 310 2.92 -4.65 -14.17
CA LEU A 310 3.16 -3.59 -13.18
C LEU A 310 4.42 -3.86 -12.34
N SER A 311 4.63 -5.10 -11.88
CA SER A 311 5.86 -5.47 -11.18
C SER A 311 7.09 -5.39 -12.08
N GLN A 312 6.97 -5.86 -13.33
CA GLN A 312 8.08 -5.91 -14.29
C GLN A 312 8.61 -4.52 -14.62
N GLU A 313 7.73 -3.54 -14.80
CA GLU A 313 8.14 -2.16 -15.03
C GLU A 313 8.97 -1.61 -13.86
N VAL A 314 8.56 -1.86 -12.62
CA VAL A 314 9.33 -1.45 -11.44
C VAL A 314 10.65 -2.20 -11.38
N MET A 315 10.64 -3.50 -11.66
CA MET A 315 11.86 -4.33 -11.71
C MET A 315 12.87 -3.84 -12.75
N PHE A 316 12.42 -3.37 -13.91
CA PHE A 316 13.31 -2.76 -14.90
C PHE A 316 13.94 -1.47 -14.40
N ARG A 317 13.19 -0.60 -13.71
CA ARG A 317 13.77 0.60 -13.10
C ARG A 317 14.75 0.28 -11.98
N ASP A 318 14.39 -0.65 -11.10
CA ASP A 318 15.26 -1.13 -10.02
C ASP A 318 16.55 -1.72 -10.59
N LYS A 319 16.47 -2.53 -11.66
CA LYS A 319 17.63 -3.13 -12.32
C LYS A 319 18.50 -2.10 -13.06
N ALA A 320 17.88 -1.11 -13.70
CA ALA A 320 18.61 -0.01 -14.32
C ALA A 320 19.40 0.77 -13.26
N PHE A 321 18.80 1.06 -12.10
CA PHE A 321 19.48 1.72 -10.99
C PHE A 321 20.63 0.90 -10.41
N GLU A 322 20.41 -0.41 -10.16
CA GLU A 322 21.46 -1.33 -9.73
C GLU A 322 22.67 -1.30 -10.68
N LYS A 323 22.42 -1.37 -11.98
CA LYS A 323 23.46 -1.33 -13.01
C LYS A 323 24.12 0.04 -13.17
N ILE A 324 23.38 1.13 -12.94
CA ILE A 324 23.96 2.49 -12.86
C ILE A 324 25.00 2.54 -11.75
N LEU A 325 24.67 2.05 -10.55
CA LEU A 325 25.58 2.03 -9.40
C LEU A 325 26.81 1.15 -9.67
N GLU A 326 26.62 -0.03 -10.25
CA GLU A 326 27.75 -0.89 -10.64
C GLU A 326 28.71 -0.18 -11.62
N ASN A 327 28.17 0.57 -12.59
CA ASN A 327 28.99 1.30 -13.57
C ASN A 327 29.63 2.57 -12.98
N ASP A 328 28.94 3.25 -12.06
CA ASP A 328 29.44 4.39 -11.30
C ASP A 328 30.73 4.02 -10.53
N LEU A 329 30.67 2.90 -9.81
CA LEU A 329 31.76 2.39 -8.97
C LEU A 329 33.00 1.93 -9.76
N LYS A 330 32.89 1.67 -11.08
CA LYS A 330 34.05 1.39 -11.93
C LYS A 330 34.99 2.60 -12.03
N PHE A 331 34.44 3.81 -11.95
CA PHE A 331 35.19 5.07 -11.96
C PHE A 331 34.68 6.02 -10.86
N PRO A 332 35.05 5.80 -9.59
CA PRO A 332 34.51 6.55 -8.45
C PRO A 332 34.76 8.07 -8.50
N ASN A 333 35.84 8.49 -9.18
CA ASN A 333 36.20 9.90 -9.32
C ASN A 333 35.63 10.55 -10.58
N PHE A 334 34.86 9.82 -11.39
CA PHE A 334 34.22 10.39 -12.56
C PHE A 334 33.00 11.24 -12.15
N PRO A 335 32.86 12.46 -12.69
CA PRO A 335 31.75 13.35 -12.36
C PRO A 335 30.47 12.94 -13.10
N TRP A 336 29.83 11.85 -12.66
CA TRP A 336 28.63 11.28 -13.28
C TRP A 336 27.49 12.29 -13.43
N ILE A 337 27.28 13.16 -12.45
CA ILE A 337 26.28 14.24 -12.50
C ILE A 337 26.44 15.15 -13.73
N ASN A 338 27.68 15.38 -14.20
CA ASN A 338 27.92 16.20 -15.39
C ASN A 338 27.51 15.46 -16.68
N LEU A 339 27.71 14.14 -16.73
CA LEU A 339 27.22 13.30 -17.81
C LEU A 339 25.69 13.28 -17.81
N GLU A 340 25.08 13.06 -16.65
CA GLU A 340 23.63 13.05 -16.47
C GLU A 340 22.98 14.36 -16.93
N ASN A 341 23.50 15.51 -16.51
CA ASN A 341 22.99 16.82 -16.92
C ASN A 341 23.14 17.06 -18.43
N ALA A 342 24.25 16.60 -19.03
CA ALA A 342 24.44 16.68 -20.46
C ALA A 342 23.46 15.77 -21.23
N LEU A 343 23.13 14.62 -20.67
CA LEU A 343 22.17 13.66 -21.23
C LEU A 343 20.74 14.18 -21.11
N LYS A 344 20.33 14.70 -19.94
CA LYS A 344 19.03 15.39 -19.74
C LYS A 344 18.84 16.49 -20.78
N LYS A 345 19.84 17.37 -20.95
CA LYS A 345 19.80 18.42 -21.98
C LYS A 345 19.71 17.87 -23.42
N ALA A 346 20.36 16.74 -23.70
CA ALA A 346 20.29 16.10 -25.01
C ALA A 346 18.89 15.52 -25.29
N MET A 347 18.23 14.99 -24.26
CA MET A 347 16.85 14.51 -24.30
C MET A 347 15.85 15.65 -24.46
N ASP A 348 16.02 16.76 -23.73
CA ASP A 348 15.17 17.96 -23.85
C ASP A 348 15.22 18.55 -25.28
N ASN A 349 16.41 18.50 -25.91
CA ASN A 349 16.61 18.92 -27.29
C ASN A 349 16.20 17.83 -28.32
N HIS A 350 15.67 16.70 -27.88
CA HIS A 350 15.30 15.55 -28.71
C HIS A 350 16.43 15.01 -29.61
N THR A 351 17.68 15.16 -29.16
CA THR A 351 18.85 14.54 -29.82
C THR A 351 19.12 13.13 -29.29
N VAL A 352 18.61 12.83 -28.09
CA VAL A 352 18.58 11.49 -27.48
C VAL A 352 17.14 11.14 -27.16
N TYR A 353 16.61 10.08 -27.77
CA TYR A 353 15.22 9.64 -27.61
C TYR A 353 15.04 8.12 -27.64
N ASN A 354 16.13 7.35 -27.79
CA ASN A 354 16.17 5.89 -27.80
C ASN A 354 17.60 5.41 -27.43
N LEU A 355 17.82 4.13 -27.16
CA LEU A 355 19.13 3.57 -26.78
C LEU A 355 20.16 3.73 -27.91
N ALA A 356 19.75 3.56 -29.17
CA ALA A 356 20.61 3.83 -30.33
C ALA A 356 21.17 5.28 -30.35
N THR A 357 20.34 6.27 -30.05
CA THR A 357 20.75 7.68 -29.96
C THR A 357 21.59 7.96 -28.72
N CYS A 358 21.37 7.23 -27.60
CA CYS A 358 22.29 7.25 -26.45
C CYS A 358 23.71 6.81 -26.85
N LYS A 359 23.83 5.72 -27.64
CA LYS A 359 25.12 5.26 -28.17
C LYS A 359 25.77 6.30 -29.07
N ARG A 360 24.99 6.90 -29.99
CA ARG A 360 25.47 7.98 -30.86
C ARG A 360 25.94 9.20 -30.05
N PHE A 361 25.23 9.54 -28.98
CA PHE A 361 25.64 10.62 -28.07
C PHE A 361 26.98 10.31 -27.42
N ALA A 362 27.14 9.13 -26.82
CA ALA A 362 28.40 8.72 -26.19
C ALA A 362 29.57 8.71 -27.19
N LEU A 363 29.36 8.15 -28.39
CA LEU A 363 30.34 8.14 -29.47
C LEU A 363 30.73 9.56 -29.92
N SER A 364 29.75 10.46 -30.07
CA SER A 364 30.01 11.86 -30.43
C SER A 364 30.89 12.57 -29.39
N LYS A 365 30.65 12.32 -28.10
CA LYS A 365 31.49 12.87 -27.01
C LYS A 365 32.89 12.26 -27.01
N ARG A 366 33.00 10.96 -27.24
CA ARG A 366 34.28 10.26 -27.39
C ARG A 366 35.12 10.86 -28.52
N LEU A 367 34.56 10.97 -29.73
CA LEU A 367 35.25 11.54 -30.89
C LEU A 367 35.70 12.99 -30.64
N LYS A 368 34.89 13.77 -29.92
CA LYS A 368 35.25 15.15 -29.55
C LYS A 368 36.45 15.18 -28.59
N TRP A 369 36.51 14.26 -27.64
CA TRP A 369 37.64 14.14 -26.73
C TRP A 369 38.89 13.61 -27.44
N GLU A 370 38.78 12.60 -28.32
CA GLU A 370 39.91 12.07 -29.10
C GLU A 370 40.56 13.15 -29.99
N ARG A 371 39.76 14.07 -30.56
CA ARG A 371 40.27 15.22 -31.33
C ARG A 371 40.99 16.26 -30.47
N LYS A 372 40.54 16.45 -29.22
CA LYS A 372 41.13 17.42 -28.28
C LYS A 372 41.06 16.87 -26.85
N PRO A 373 42.03 16.03 -26.44
CA PRO A 373 42.05 15.42 -25.12
C PRO A 373 42.20 16.49 -24.05
N HIS A 374 41.11 16.78 -23.34
CA HIS A 374 41.09 17.77 -22.27
C HIS A 374 39.98 17.40 -21.30
N ARG A 375 40.22 17.57 -19.99
CA ARG A 375 39.26 17.32 -18.90
C ARG A 375 37.84 17.82 -19.22
N ARG A 376 37.69 19.03 -19.77
CA ARG A 376 36.38 19.59 -20.17
C ARG A 376 35.61 18.74 -21.20
N ASN A 377 36.31 18.04 -22.09
CA ASN A 377 35.70 17.20 -23.12
C ASN A 377 35.35 15.80 -22.61
N ILE A 378 35.71 15.46 -21.37
CA ILE A 378 35.31 14.24 -20.66
C ILE A 378 34.64 14.62 -19.32
N PHE A 379 33.71 15.57 -19.38
CA PHE A 379 32.85 15.95 -18.26
C PHE A 379 33.59 16.51 -17.02
N MET A 380 34.81 17.03 -17.19
CA MET A 380 35.74 17.47 -16.14
C MET A 380 36.45 16.34 -15.39
N TYR A 381 36.47 15.12 -15.93
CA TYR A 381 37.21 14.01 -15.34
C TYR A 381 38.73 14.21 -15.45
N ASP A 382 39.45 13.98 -14.35
CA ASP A 382 40.91 14.01 -14.27
C ASP A 382 41.51 12.66 -14.70
N PHE A 383 41.45 12.40 -16.01
CA PHE A 383 41.92 11.14 -16.60
C PHE A 383 43.44 10.93 -16.49
N GLU A 384 44.22 11.99 -16.30
CA GLU A 384 45.68 11.91 -16.13
C GLU A 384 46.03 11.29 -14.77
N ARG A 385 45.25 11.64 -13.73
CA ARG A 385 45.46 11.11 -12.37
C ARG A 385 44.86 9.73 -12.15
N TYR A 386 43.66 9.49 -12.69
CA TYR A 386 42.85 8.30 -12.36
C TYR A 386 42.82 7.24 -13.46
N GLY A 387 43.36 7.53 -14.65
CA GLY A 387 43.38 6.61 -15.79
C GLY A 387 42.03 6.52 -16.53
N LEU A 388 42.01 5.71 -17.59
CA LEU A 388 40.84 5.55 -18.49
C LEU A 388 40.32 4.10 -18.55
N TYR A 389 40.99 3.18 -17.85
CA TYR A 389 40.74 1.75 -17.95
C TYR A 389 40.42 1.19 -16.58
N TYR A 390 39.45 0.29 -16.55
CA TYR A 390 39.05 -0.47 -15.38
C TYR A 390 39.15 -1.96 -15.71
N ASP A 391 39.77 -2.75 -14.83
CA ASP A 391 39.96 -4.19 -14.99
C ASP A 391 39.20 -4.92 -13.87
N ASP A 392 38.12 -5.62 -14.25
CA ASP A 392 37.33 -6.46 -13.34
C ASP A 392 37.84 -7.91 -13.27
N LYS A 393 38.99 -8.21 -13.88
CA LYS A 393 39.59 -9.55 -14.06
C LYS A 393 38.84 -10.49 -15.02
N LEU A 394 37.72 -10.06 -15.59
CA LEU A 394 37.06 -10.73 -16.71
C LEU A 394 37.35 -10.00 -18.03
N LYS A 395 37.36 -8.66 -18.00
CA LYS A 395 37.66 -7.79 -19.12
C LYS A 395 38.21 -6.44 -18.66
N VAL A 396 39.08 -5.89 -19.48
CA VAL A 396 39.48 -4.48 -19.36
C VAL A 396 38.45 -3.63 -20.10
N THR A 397 37.80 -2.71 -19.39
CA THR A 397 36.76 -1.83 -19.92
C THR A 397 37.27 -0.39 -19.96
N ASN A 398 37.06 0.30 -21.08
CA ASN A 398 37.40 1.72 -21.19
C ASN A 398 36.27 2.60 -20.65
N ILE A 399 36.60 3.75 -20.08
CA ILE A 399 35.63 4.72 -19.56
C ILE A 399 34.53 5.10 -20.57
N TRP A 400 34.86 5.22 -21.87
CA TRP A 400 33.87 5.55 -22.89
C TRP A 400 32.84 4.45 -23.12
N GLN A 401 33.23 3.18 -22.95
CA GLN A 401 32.28 2.06 -22.99
C GLN A 401 31.36 2.09 -21.76
N VAL A 402 31.89 2.46 -20.60
CA VAL A 402 31.10 2.65 -19.38
C VAL A 402 30.16 3.84 -19.52
N ILE A 403 30.60 4.97 -20.09
CA ILE A 403 29.76 6.14 -20.40
C ILE A 403 28.61 5.76 -21.34
N GLU A 404 28.88 4.99 -22.40
CA GLU A 404 27.84 4.49 -23.30
C GLU A 404 26.81 3.62 -22.58
N THR A 405 27.27 2.73 -21.71
CA THR A 405 26.42 1.82 -20.93
C THR A 405 25.60 2.59 -19.91
N TYR A 406 26.24 3.46 -19.14
CA TYR A 406 25.61 4.35 -18.17
C TYR A 406 24.54 5.23 -18.83
N ALA A 407 24.84 5.83 -20.00
CA ALA A 407 23.87 6.69 -20.68
C ALA A 407 22.59 5.94 -21.08
N GLN A 408 22.71 4.70 -21.57
CA GLN A 408 21.55 3.85 -21.89
C GLN A 408 20.76 3.48 -20.63
N LEU A 409 21.44 3.04 -19.56
CA LEU A 409 20.78 2.69 -18.29
C LEU A 409 20.09 3.89 -17.67
N TYR A 410 20.74 5.05 -17.67
CA TYR A 410 20.17 6.30 -17.18
C TYR A 410 18.93 6.68 -17.98
N PHE A 411 18.98 6.58 -19.32
CA PHE A 411 17.83 6.85 -20.17
C PHE A 411 16.64 5.95 -19.82
N ILE A 412 16.84 4.64 -19.66
CA ILE A 412 15.80 3.69 -19.21
C ILE A 412 15.26 4.10 -17.84
N TYR A 413 16.15 4.43 -16.90
CA TYR A 413 15.79 4.78 -15.53
C TYR A 413 14.97 6.06 -15.45
N ILE A 414 15.38 7.15 -16.12
CA ILE A 414 14.70 8.45 -16.00
C ILE A 414 13.46 8.59 -16.90
N THR A 415 13.22 7.63 -17.80
CA THR A 415 12.05 7.65 -18.69
C THR A 415 10.78 7.72 -17.86
N GLN A 416 10.14 8.89 -17.89
CA GLN A 416 8.99 9.13 -17.04
C GLN A 416 7.71 8.49 -17.61
N SER A 417 7.66 8.23 -18.92
CA SER A 417 6.52 7.55 -19.54
C SER A 417 6.38 6.12 -19.01
N SER A 418 5.21 5.52 -19.25
CA SER A 418 5.02 4.11 -18.89
C SER A 418 6.01 3.26 -19.69
N LEU A 419 6.65 2.29 -19.03
CA LEU A 419 7.44 1.28 -19.76
C LEU A 419 6.55 0.18 -20.34
N LEU A 420 5.22 0.30 -20.21
CA LEU A 420 4.25 -0.65 -20.73
C LEU A 420 3.74 -0.19 -22.09
N ILE A 421 3.70 -1.12 -23.05
CA ILE A 421 3.04 -0.96 -24.35
C ILE A 421 2.02 -2.08 -24.49
N SER A 422 0.75 -1.74 -24.72
CA SER A 422 -0.33 -2.72 -24.64
C SER A 422 -1.49 -2.45 -25.59
N ASN A 423 -2.19 -3.51 -25.98
CA ASN A 423 -3.46 -3.43 -26.73
C ASN A 423 -4.67 -3.13 -25.85
N TYR A 424 -4.48 -2.99 -24.53
CA TYR A 424 -5.49 -2.49 -23.59
C TYR A 424 -4.88 -1.48 -22.61
N SER A 425 -5.72 -0.65 -22.00
CA SER A 425 -5.23 0.41 -21.13
C SER A 425 -4.83 -0.14 -19.76
N VAL A 426 -3.59 0.14 -19.35
CA VAL A 426 -3.05 -0.15 -18.02
C VAL A 426 -2.48 1.12 -17.42
N ARG A 427 -2.93 1.48 -16.21
CA ARG A 427 -2.48 2.65 -15.48
C ARG A 427 -1.31 2.34 -14.55
N VAL A 428 -0.32 3.22 -14.52
CA VAL A 428 0.91 3.15 -13.71
C VAL A 428 0.99 4.41 -12.83
N ASP A 429 1.31 4.24 -11.54
CA ASP A 429 1.32 5.34 -10.55
C ASP A 429 2.74 5.63 -10.01
N ASN A 430 3.78 5.25 -10.75
CA ASN A 430 5.16 5.49 -10.34
C ASN A 430 5.49 6.97 -10.47
N VAL A 431 6.09 7.55 -9.41
CA VAL A 431 6.42 8.98 -9.36
C VAL A 431 7.92 9.16 -9.28
N LEU A 432 8.48 9.95 -10.20
CA LEU A 432 9.88 10.37 -10.16
C LEU A 432 10.02 11.62 -9.29
N SER A 433 10.74 11.50 -8.18
CA SER A 433 11.07 12.60 -7.27
C SER A 433 12.44 13.17 -7.63
N ASP A 434 12.51 14.44 -7.99
CA ASP A 434 13.77 15.13 -8.36
C ASP A 434 13.95 16.41 -7.53
N LEU A 435 15.13 16.57 -6.95
CA LEU A 435 15.58 17.77 -6.21
C LEU A 435 16.65 18.57 -6.97
N GLY A 436 16.89 18.26 -8.23
CA GLY A 436 17.94 18.83 -9.09
C GLY A 436 19.21 17.97 -9.21
N ASN A 437 19.24 16.81 -8.56
CA ASN A 437 20.38 15.88 -8.55
C ASN A 437 20.00 14.56 -9.27
N PHE A 438 20.43 13.42 -8.72
CA PHE A 438 19.96 12.12 -9.17
C PHE A 438 18.49 11.92 -8.74
N PRO A 439 17.58 11.64 -9.68
CA PRO A 439 16.16 11.49 -9.37
C PRO A 439 15.87 10.10 -8.75
N LEU A 440 14.85 9.98 -7.90
CA LEU A 440 14.46 8.71 -7.26
C LEU A 440 13.02 8.34 -7.57
N TRP A 441 12.77 7.07 -7.88
CA TRP A 441 11.42 6.56 -8.09
C TRP A 441 10.73 6.16 -6.79
N ASN A 442 9.48 6.59 -6.63
CA ASN A 442 8.54 6.05 -5.65
C ASN A 442 7.55 5.12 -6.37
N SER A 443 7.69 3.81 -6.10
CA SER A 443 6.91 2.73 -6.71
C SER A 443 6.09 1.93 -5.68
N ASP A 444 5.59 2.58 -4.63
CA ASP A 444 4.75 1.92 -3.61
C ASP A 444 3.36 1.57 -4.18
N PHE A 445 3.03 0.28 -4.21
CA PHE A 445 1.72 -0.19 -4.67
C PHE A 445 0.61 -0.09 -3.60
N PHE A 446 0.96 -0.05 -2.31
CA PHE A 446 0.02 -0.32 -1.22
C PHE A 446 -0.36 0.91 -0.40
N LYS A 447 0.56 1.84 -0.17
CA LYS A 447 0.33 3.00 0.71
C LYS A 447 -0.17 4.24 -0.01
N THR A 448 -0.21 4.23 -1.34
CA THR A 448 -0.59 5.38 -2.16
C THR A 448 -2.07 5.76 -1.96
N ASP A 449 -2.31 7.05 -1.72
CA ASP A 449 -3.65 7.59 -1.52
C ASP A 449 -4.44 7.56 -2.83
N SER A 450 -5.64 6.98 -2.77
CA SER A 450 -6.52 6.90 -3.94
C SER A 450 -7.03 8.25 -4.43
N ARG A 451 -6.97 9.30 -3.60
CA ARG A 451 -7.42 10.65 -3.99
C ARG A 451 -6.44 11.38 -4.89
N LEU A 452 -5.18 10.96 -4.90
CA LEU A 452 -4.11 11.58 -5.67
C LEU A 452 -3.79 10.79 -6.95
N ILE A 453 -4.64 9.82 -7.31
CA ILE A 453 -4.47 8.98 -8.49
C ILE A 453 -4.29 9.85 -9.74
N ASP A 454 -5.22 10.78 -9.98
CA ASP A 454 -5.21 11.56 -11.23
C ASP A 454 -4.04 12.53 -11.33
N SER A 455 -3.37 12.85 -10.21
CA SER A 455 -2.27 13.82 -10.18
C SER A 455 -0.94 13.26 -10.70
N TYR A 456 -0.73 11.94 -10.59
CA TYR A 456 0.57 11.33 -10.87
C TYR A 456 0.50 10.08 -11.75
N SER A 457 -0.69 9.68 -12.18
CA SER A 457 -0.88 8.47 -12.99
C SER A 457 -0.52 8.69 -14.46
N ARG A 458 0.04 7.65 -15.08
CA ARG A 458 0.22 7.53 -16.54
C ARG A 458 -0.45 6.26 -17.02
N HIS A 459 -0.68 6.15 -18.32
CA HIS A 459 -1.21 4.94 -18.94
C HIS A 459 -0.15 4.31 -19.85
N ALA A 460 -0.29 3.01 -20.08
CA ALA A 460 0.48 2.27 -21.07
C ALA A 460 0.34 2.92 -22.45
N HIS A 461 1.40 2.84 -23.23
CA HIS A 461 1.37 3.25 -24.62
C HIS A 461 0.51 2.29 -25.43
N ILE A 462 -0.20 2.82 -26.43
CA ILE A 462 -0.99 2.01 -27.35
C ILE A 462 -0.04 1.14 -28.16
N LEU A 463 -0.29 -0.17 -28.14
CA LEU A 463 0.47 -1.11 -28.95
C LEU A 463 0.08 -0.98 -30.42
N ASP A 464 1.02 -0.49 -31.21
CA ASP A 464 0.99 -0.62 -32.66
C ASP A 464 1.71 -1.93 -33.05
N PHE A 465 0.96 -2.91 -33.55
CA PHE A 465 1.54 -4.21 -33.93
C PHE A 465 2.58 -4.10 -35.04
N ASP A 466 2.52 -3.07 -35.89
CA ASP A 466 3.55 -2.84 -36.90
C ASP A 466 4.90 -2.52 -36.27
N SER A 467 4.98 -2.04 -35.03
CA SER A 467 6.24 -1.87 -34.30
C SER A 467 6.96 -3.19 -33.98
N LEU A 468 6.22 -4.30 -33.96
CA LEU A 468 6.72 -5.63 -33.59
C LEU A 468 6.96 -6.55 -34.79
N ARG A 469 6.53 -6.16 -35.99
CA ARG A 469 6.66 -6.97 -37.22
C ARG A 469 8.00 -6.67 -37.88
N LEU A 470 8.85 -7.66 -38.22
CA LEU A 470 10.11 -7.38 -38.95
C LEU A 470 9.91 -7.35 -40.48
N GLY A 471 8.83 -7.93 -40.97
CA GLY A 471 8.50 -8.07 -42.39
C GLY A 471 7.53 -7.03 -42.90
N ARG A 472 6.53 -7.50 -43.67
CA ARG A 472 5.47 -6.63 -44.18
C ARG A 472 4.66 -6.03 -43.03
N LYS A 473 4.24 -4.78 -43.21
CA LYS A 473 3.44 -4.00 -42.27
C LYS A 473 2.00 -3.90 -42.79
N VAL A 474 1.03 -3.85 -41.88
CA VAL A 474 -0.39 -3.69 -42.27
C VAL A 474 -0.66 -2.28 -42.76
N VAL A 475 -0.06 -1.27 -42.12
CA VAL A 475 -0.14 0.11 -42.56
C VAL A 475 1.10 0.45 -43.37
N GLU A 476 0.90 0.87 -44.62
CA GLU A 476 1.99 1.29 -45.50
C GLU A 476 2.66 2.57 -44.97
N ASN A 477 4.00 2.57 -44.92
CA ASN A 477 4.82 3.70 -44.43
C ASN A 477 4.45 4.21 -43.02
N ASN A 478 4.05 3.31 -42.13
CA ASN A 478 3.73 3.66 -40.75
C ASN A 478 4.96 4.25 -40.01
N ALA A 479 4.83 5.50 -39.57
CA ALA A 479 5.86 6.24 -38.83
C ALA A 479 6.27 5.57 -37.51
N ASN A 480 5.38 4.78 -36.89
CA ASN A 480 5.61 4.11 -35.62
C ASN A 480 6.20 2.69 -35.76
N SER A 481 6.40 2.21 -36.99
CA SER A 481 6.73 0.80 -37.27
C SER A 481 8.07 0.29 -36.72
N ASN A 482 8.94 1.17 -36.22
CA ASN A 482 10.26 0.82 -35.67
C ASN A 482 10.54 1.57 -34.35
N ASN A 483 9.50 1.93 -33.59
CA ASN A 483 9.64 2.75 -32.39
C ASN A 483 10.04 1.96 -31.12
N PHE A 484 9.73 0.66 -31.06
CA PHE A 484 9.91 -0.14 -29.85
C PHE A 484 11.34 -0.65 -29.71
N GLU A 485 11.95 -0.42 -28.54
CA GLU A 485 13.33 -0.83 -28.26
C GLU A 485 13.49 -1.47 -26.88
N PHE A 486 12.78 -1.00 -25.85
CA PHE A 486 12.80 -1.58 -24.50
C PHE A 486 11.47 -1.36 -23.80
N GLY A 487 11.20 -2.15 -22.75
CA GLY A 487 9.97 -2.09 -21.97
C GLY A 487 9.21 -3.42 -21.95
N VAL A 488 7.94 -3.36 -21.54
CA VAL A 488 7.06 -4.51 -21.41
C VAL A 488 5.96 -4.43 -22.47
N VAL A 489 5.94 -5.37 -23.39
CA VAL A 489 4.85 -5.57 -24.33
C VAL A 489 3.80 -6.46 -23.68
N LEU A 490 2.59 -5.98 -23.55
CA LEU A 490 1.49 -6.66 -22.87
C LEU A 490 0.32 -6.84 -23.84
N VAL A 491 0.05 -8.08 -24.24
CA VAL A 491 -1.01 -8.39 -25.21
C VAL A 491 -2.07 -9.28 -24.58
N THR A 492 -3.31 -8.81 -24.54
CA THR A 492 -4.44 -9.69 -24.23
C THR A 492 -5.00 -10.32 -25.50
N GLU A 493 -5.42 -11.59 -25.40
CA GLU A 493 -6.02 -12.38 -26.48
C GLU A 493 -5.14 -12.49 -27.73
N ILE A 494 -3.85 -12.78 -27.54
CA ILE A 494 -2.87 -12.87 -28.64
C ILE A 494 -3.27 -13.89 -29.71
N GLY A 495 -4.00 -14.95 -29.34
CA GLY A 495 -4.50 -15.95 -30.27
C GLY A 495 -5.51 -15.37 -31.27
N LYS A 496 -6.26 -14.32 -30.92
CA LYS A 496 -7.18 -13.66 -31.88
C LYS A 496 -6.46 -12.80 -32.91
N GLU A 497 -5.29 -12.24 -32.55
CA GLU A 497 -4.45 -11.45 -33.46
C GLU A 497 -3.60 -12.35 -34.38
N ARG A 498 -3.02 -13.41 -33.81
CA ARG A 498 -2.07 -14.29 -34.52
C ARG A 498 -2.72 -15.51 -35.15
N GLY A 499 -3.79 -16.02 -34.55
CA GLY A 499 -4.41 -17.29 -34.92
C GLY A 499 -3.52 -18.49 -34.68
N ASN A 500 -4.08 -19.67 -34.92
CA ASN A 500 -3.34 -20.94 -34.91
C ASN A 500 -2.96 -21.38 -36.34
N ASN A 501 -2.28 -22.52 -36.45
CA ASN A 501 -1.85 -23.05 -37.75
C ASN A 501 -3.02 -23.41 -38.68
N LEU A 502 -4.16 -23.84 -38.13
CA LEU A 502 -5.35 -24.24 -38.91
C LEU A 502 -6.06 -23.00 -39.48
N GLU A 503 -6.23 -21.96 -38.68
CA GLU A 503 -6.82 -20.68 -39.08
C GLU A 503 -5.98 -19.95 -40.14
N ASN A 504 -4.66 -20.21 -40.14
CA ASN A 504 -3.73 -19.59 -41.07
C ASN A 504 -3.38 -20.47 -42.29
N ILE A 505 -4.10 -21.58 -42.56
CA ILE A 505 -3.81 -22.47 -43.69
C ILE A 505 -3.85 -21.72 -45.03
N GLU A 506 -4.86 -20.88 -45.24
CA GLU A 506 -5.12 -20.20 -46.50
C GLU A 506 -4.12 -19.07 -46.83
N LYS A 507 -3.43 -18.54 -45.81
CA LYS A 507 -2.47 -17.44 -45.97
C LYS A 507 -1.16 -17.94 -46.57
N LYS A 508 -0.54 -17.20 -47.50
CA LYS A 508 0.74 -17.57 -48.10
C LYS A 508 1.81 -16.51 -47.82
N LYS A 509 3.08 -16.93 -47.76
CA LYS A 509 4.21 -16.00 -47.58
C LYS A 509 4.39 -15.05 -48.76
N SER A 510 3.99 -15.48 -49.96
CA SER A 510 4.09 -14.75 -51.21
C SER A 510 3.02 -13.68 -51.41
N ASP A 511 2.00 -13.63 -50.53
CA ASP A 511 0.90 -12.67 -50.69
C ASP A 511 1.41 -11.22 -50.62
N GLU A 512 0.80 -10.34 -51.42
CA GLU A 512 1.17 -8.92 -51.46
C GLU A 512 0.74 -8.19 -50.18
N GLY A 513 -0.41 -8.55 -49.60
CA GLY A 513 -0.86 -8.01 -48.32
C GLY A 513 -0.06 -8.53 -47.13
N ALA A 514 0.07 -7.73 -46.08
CA ALA A 514 0.65 -8.19 -44.81
C ALA A 514 -0.25 -9.23 -44.16
N ASN A 515 0.36 -10.33 -43.71
CA ASN A 515 -0.30 -11.44 -43.05
C ASN A 515 0.64 -12.12 -42.04
N GLN A 516 0.07 -13.01 -41.22
CA GLN A 516 0.77 -13.68 -40.13
C GLN A 516 1.95 -14.58 -40.58
N LYS A 517 2.09 -14.89 -41.87
CA LYS A 517 3.21 -15.69 -42.40
C LYS A 517 4.33 -14.84 -43.02
N ASN A 518 4.07 -13.59 -43.44
CA ASN A 518 5.04 -12.71 -44.11
C ASN A 518 5.41 -11.45 -43.29
N ASP A 519 4.87 -11.30 -42.08
CA ASP A 519 5.14 -10.17 -41.18
C ASP A 519 6.35 -10.40 -40.24
N TYR A 520 6.89 -11.62 -40.18
CA TYR A 520 8.03 -12.01 -39.34
C TYR A 520 7.91 -11.63 -37.85
N PHE A 521 6.69 -11.62 -37.31
CA PHE A 521 6.47 -11.37 -35.87
C PHE A 521 7.09 -12.47 -34.98
N ASP A 522 7.00 -13.73 -35.40
CA ASP A 522 7.58 -14.85 -34.64
C ASP A 522 9.11 -14.76 -34.58
N ASP A 523 9.74 -14.25 -35.63
CA ASP A 523 11.19 -14.02 -35.66
C ASP A 523 11.58 -12.81 -34.79
N TRP A 524 10.73 -11.79 -34.73
CA TRP A 524 10.89 -10.70 -33.77
C TRP A 524 10.91 -11.22 -32.33
N LEU A 525 9.97 -12.10 -31.94
CA LEU A 525 9.95 -12.66 -30.58
C LEU A 525 11.25 -13.40 -30.21
N LYS A 526 11.86 -14.10 -31.17
CA LYS A 526 13.14 -14.79 -30.97
C LYS A 526 14.31 -13.82 -30.79
N MET A 527 14.27 -12.69 -31.50
CA MET A 527 15.41 -11.76 -31.60
C MET A 527 15.28 -10.53 -30.70
N VAL A 528 14.10 -10.26 -30.11
CA VAL A 528 13.80 -9.01 -29.40
C VAL A 528 14.79 -8.72 -28.27
N ARG A 529 15.33 -9.76 -27.61
CA ARG A 529 16.40 -9.66 -26.61
C ARG A 529 17.54 -8.73 -27.07
N HIS A 530 17.95 -8.84 -28.33
CA HIS A 530 19.12 -8.13 -28.86
C HIS A 530 18.89 -6.63 -29.01
N SER A 531 17.64 -6.18 -29.11
CA SER A 531 17.31 -4.75 -29.20
C SER A 531 17.55 -4.01 -27.88
N ALA A 532 17.33 -4.67 -26.75
CA ALA A 532 17.25 -4.05 -25.42
C ALA A 532 18.30 -4.54 -24.41
N THR A 533 19.35 -5.24 -24.85
CA THR A 533 20.37 -5.77 -23.93
C THR A 533 21.40 -4.67 -23.60
N VAL A 534 21.37 -4.21 -22.36
CA VAL A 534 22.32 -3.22 -21.82
C VAL A 534 23.02 -3.84 -20.61
N ASP A 535 24.35 -3.81 -20.62
CA ASP A 535 25.20 -4.41 -19.58
C ASP A 535 24.84 -5.89 -19.28
N ASN A 536 24.66 -6.68 -20.34
CA ASN A 536 24.27 -8.10 -20.30
C ASN A 536 22.87 -8.38 -19.70
N PHE A 537 22.03 -7.37 -19.51
CA PHE A 537 20.65 -7.53 -19.04
C PHE A 537 19.64 -7.09 -20.11
N PRO A 538 18.66 -7.93 -20.49
CA PRO A 538 17.62 -7.57 -21.45
C PRO A 538 16.51 -6.75 -20.78
N PHE A 539 16.39 -5.46 -21.14
CA PHE A 539 15.31 -4.58 -20.69
C PHE A 539 14.04 -4.72 -21.54
N VAL A 540 13.70 -5.96 -21.93
CA VAL A 540 12.50 -6.26 -22.70
C VAL A 540 11.78 -7.47 -22.15
N ARG A 541 10.46 -7.40 -22.12
CA ARG A 541 9.60 -8.54 -21.76
C ARG A 541 8.31 -8.51 -22.58
N VAL A 542 7.87 -9.67 -23.02
CA VAL A 542 6.62 -9.86 -23.75
C VAL A 542 5.73 -10.78 -22.92
N ILE A 543 4.55 -10.26 -22.55
CA ILE A 543 3.59 -10.95 -21.70
C ILE A 543 2.30 -11.05 -22.48
N THR A 544 1.81 -12.28 -22.64
CA THR A 544 0.56 -12.53 -23.35
C THR A 544 -0.42 -13.30 -22.48
N ASP A 545 -1.73 -13.17 -22.73
CA ASP A 545 -2.72 -14.10 -22.20
C ASP A 545 -3.49 -14.82 -23.29
N GLU A 546 -3.95 -16.04 -22.95
CA GLU A 546 -4.85 -16.81 -23.80
C GLU A 546 -5.70 -17.79 -22.96
N GLN A 547 -6.83 -18.26 -23.50
CA GLN A 547 -7.63 -19.31 -22.85
C GLN A 547 -7.00 -20.69 -23.01
N ARG A 548 -6.45 -20.96 -24.19
CA ARG A 548 -5.87 -22.25 -24.56
C ARG A 548 -4.50 -22.00 -25.19
N PRO A 549 -3.43 -22.68 -24.72
CA PRO A 549 -2.11 -22.48 -25.30
C PRO A 549 -2.04 -22.76 -26.80
N THR A 550 -2.86 -23.69 -27.29
CA THR A 550 -2.92 -24.11 -28.70
C THR A 550 -3.60 -23.11 -29.63
N SER A 551 -4.26 -22.07 -29.09
CA SER A 551 -4.80 -20.97 -29.89
C SER A 551 -3.70 -20.09 -30.49
N TRP A 552 -2.49 -20.14 -29.94
CA TRP A 552 -1.34 -19.47 -30.51
C TRP A 552 -0.46 -20.48 -31.28
N GLY A 553 0.09 -20.07 -32.42
CA GLY A 553 0.93 -20.91 -33.27
C GLY A 553 2.13 -21.52 -32.52
N ALA A 554 2.45 -22.79 -32.83
CA ALA A 554 3.49 -23.56 -32.15
C ALA A 554 4.85 -22.85 -32.14
N ASN A 555 5.26 -22.25 -33.27
CA ASN A 555 6.55 -21.55 -33.40
C ASN A 555 6.76 -20.44 -32.36
N ALA A 556 5.70 -19.71 -32.03
CA ALA A 556 5.76 -18.63 -31.05
C ALA A 556 5.55 -19.17 -29.63
N ARG A 557 4.61 -20.11 -29.45
CA ARG A 557 4.30 -20.73 -28.17
C ARG A 557 5.51 -21.46 -27.58
N ASP A 558 6.26 -22.21 -28.38
CA ASP A 558 7.39 -23.02 -27.92
C ASP A 558 8.56 -22.16 -27.36
N LEU A 559 8.57 -20.85 -27.62
CA LEU A 559 9.51 -19.88 -27.04
C LEU A 559 9.13 -19.42 -25.64
N THR A 560 7.94 -19.79 -25.16
CA THR A 560 7.33 -19.22 -23.97
C THR A 560 7.24 -20.23 -22.84
N ASP A 561 7.29 -19.75 -21.60
CA ASP A 561 6.74 -20.50 -20.48
C ASP A 561 5.23 -20.28 -20.43
N ILE A 562 4.47 -21.37 -20.34
CA ILE A 562 3.02 -21.35 -20.17
C ILE A 562 2.73 -21.41 -18.68
N VAL A 563 2.06 -20.37 -18.17
CA VAL A 563 1.61 -20.28 -16.79
C VAL A 563 0.12 -20.57 -16.75
N TYR A 564 -0.25 -21.80 -16.38
CA TYR A 564 -1.64 -22.21 -16.20
C TYR A 564 -2.16 -21.76 -14.84
N ILE A 565 -3.24 -20.98 -14.85
CA ILE A 565 -3.97 -20.59 -13.66
C ILE A 565 -5.03 -21.65 -13.37
N GLN A 566 -4.75 -22.51 -12.39
CA GLN A 566 -5.63 -23.62 -12.02
C GLN A 566 -6.81 -23.11 -11.20
N GLU A 567 -6.49 -22.39 -10.13
CA GLU A 567 -7.46 -21.96 -9.13
C GLU A 567 -7.09 -20.60 -8.54
N SER A 568 -8.13 -19.83 -8.21
CA SER A 568 -8.06 -18.59 -7.45
C SER A 568 -8.65 -18.88 -6.09
N SER A 569 -7.90 -18.64 -5.01
CA SER A 569 -8.48 -18.69 -3.67
C SER A 569 -9.52 -17.60 -3.48
N ASP A 570 -10.32 -17.74 -2.42
CA ASP A 570 -11.11 -16.63 -1.88
C ASP A 570 -10.22 -15.47 -1.45
N ASP A 571 -10.82 -14.30 -1.34
CA ASP A 571 -10.16 -13.09 -0.86
C ASP A 571 -9.74 -13.27 0.61
N ARG A 572 -8.45 -13.08 0.88
CA ARG A 572 -7.83 -13.18 2.20
C ARG A 572 -7.33 -11.82 2.65
N LEU A 573 -7.18 -11.63 3.95
CA LEU A 573 -6.63 -10.42 4.55
C LEU A 573 -5.24 -10.66 5.12
N THR A 574 -4.32 -9.73 4.88
CA THR A 574 -3.00 -9.75 5.52
C THR A 574 -2.99 -9.13 6.92
N MET A 575 -4.02 -8.34 7.27
CA MET A 575 -4.12 -7.67 8.57
C MET A 575 -4.55 -8.66 9.67
N PRO A 576 -3.73 -8.91 10.70
CA PRO A 576 -4.06 -9.87 11.76
C PRO A 576 -5.23 -9.38 12.63
N PHE A 577 -5.96 -10.32 13.24
CA PHE A 577 -7.11 -10.08 14.14
C PHE A 577 -8.30 -9.33 13.53
N PHE A 578 -8.35 -9.12 12.21
CA PHE A 578 -9.49 -8.46 11.58
C PHE A 578 -10.74 -9.36 11.51
N SER A 579 -10.59 -10.69 11.63
CA SER A 579 -11.71 -11.64 11.66
C SER A 579 -12.75 -11.33 12.73
N LEU A 580 -12.35 -10.76 13.87
CA LEU A 580 -13.29 -10.30 14.91
C LEU A 580 -14.10 -9.08 14.47
N GLU A 581 -13.46 -8.14 13.76
CA GLU A 581 -14.14 -6.97 13.18
C GLU A 581 -15.09 -7.38 12.04
N GLU A 582 -14.72 -8.41 11.27
CA GLU A 582 -15.53 -9.01 10.20
C GLU A 582 -16.78 -9.71 10.75
N LEU A 583 -16.66 -10.52 11.80
CA LEU A 583 -17.81 -11.16 12.46
C LEU A 583 -18.84 -10.13 12.96
N LEU A 584 -18.35 -9.04 13.58
CA LEU A 584 -19.20 -7.94 14.00
C LEU A 584 -19.89 -7.27 12.79
N TYR A 585 -19.14 -7.05 11.71
CA TYR A 585 -19.66 -6.47 10.49
C TYR A 585 -20.77 -7.34 9.87
N ASP A 586 -20.55 -8.64 9.72
CA ASP A 586 -21.52 -9.56 9.11
C ASP A 586 -22.81 -9.64 9.93
N TRP A 587 -22.70 -9.65 11.26
CA TRP A 587 -23.87 -9.63 12.15
C TRP A 587 -24.68 -8.33 12.03
N VAL A 588 -24.02 -7.17 12.03
CA VAL A 588 -24.70 -5.87 11.89
C VAL A 588 -25.30 -5.71 10.50
N PHE A 589 -24.52 -6.02 9.46
CA PHE A 589 -24.90 -5.81 8.07
C PHE A 589 -26.02 -6.76 7.66
N GLY A 590 -25.96 -8.05 8.03
CA GLY A 590 -27.01 -9.02 7.73
C GLY A 590 -28.38 -8.62 8.31
N LYS A 591 -28.42 -8.08 9.53
CA LYS A 591 -29.66 -7.53 10.12
C LYS A 591 -30.14 -6.28 9.40
N PHE A 592 -29.20 -5.42 9.00
CA PHE A 592 -29.51 -4.20 8.27
C PHE A 592 -30.09 -4.46 6.88
N VAL A 593 -29.58 -5.44 6.13
CA VAL A 593 -30.09 -5.78 4.78
C VAL A 593 -31.57 -6.14 4.84
N ARG A 594 -31.97 -7.05 5.72
CA ARG A 594 -33.39 -7.44 5.88
C ARG A 594 -34.28 -6.26 6.26
N LEU A 595 -33.80 -5.40 7.16
CA LEU A 595 -34.52 -4.19 7.54
C LEU A 595 -34.65 -3.20 6.37
N TYR A 596 -33.58 -3.05 5.60
CA TYR A 596 -33.52 -2.13 4.46
C TYR A 596 -34.41 -2.60 3.30
N GLU A 597 -34.45 -3.90 3.03
CA GLU A 597 -35.34 -4.51 2.03
C GLU A 597 -36.81 -4.25 2.37
N ASN A 598 -37.23 -4.57 3.60
CA ASN A 598 -38.61 -4.30 4.06
C ASN A 598 -38.93 -2.80 4.00
N TYR A 599 -38.00 -1.94 4.45
CA TYR A 599 -38.17 -0.50 4.40
C TYR A 599 -38.36 0.00 2.97
N ARG A 600 -37.55 -0.46 2.00
CA ARG A 600 -37.65 -0.02 0.59
C ARG A 600 -38.87 -0.60 -0.12
N TYR A 601 -39.35 -1.75 0.32
CA TYR A 601 -40.59 -2.35 -0.18
C TYR A 601 -41.82 -1.57 0.29
N GLN A 602 -41.89 -1.20 1.57
CA GLN A 602 -43.05 -0.54 2.16
C GLN A 602 -43.01 0.99 2.02
N ARG A 603 -41.83 1.60 1.88
CA ARG A 603 -41.67 3.07 1.98
C ARG A 603 -40.75 3.70 0.95
N GLY A 604 -41.24 4.78 0.33
CA GLY A 604 -40.52 5.67 -0.58
C GLY A 604 -39.92 6.94 0.06
N ASP A 605 -40.32 7.26 1.29
CA ASP A 605 -39.89 8.46 2.03
C ASP A 605 -38.57 8.25 2.80
N ASN A 606 -37.99 9.32 3.36
CA ASN A 606 -36.76 9.28 4.16
C ASN A 606 -37.06 9.48 5.66
N THR A 607 -36.89 8.44 6.47
CA THR A 607 -37.14 8.49 7.93
C THR A 607 -35.86 8.77 8.75
N LEU A 608 -36.03 9.38 9.93
CA LEU A 608 -34.91 9.70 10.85
C LEU A 608 -34.18 8.45 11.34
N THR A 609 -34.92 7.41 11.71
CA THR A 609 -34.39 6.14 12.22
C THR A 609 -33.54 5.45 11.14
N MET A 610 -34.06 5.34 9.92
CA MET A 610 -33.33 4.78 8.79
C MET A 610 -32.11 5.62 8.42
N HIS A 611 -32.21 6.96 8.50
CA HIS A 611 -31.07 7.85 8.26
C HIS A 611 -29.93 7.62 9.26
N ILE A 612 -30.22 7.51 10.55
CA ILE A 612 -29.22 7.23 11.60
C ILE A 612 -28.62 5.84 11.42
N LEU A 613 -29.46 4.81 11.25
CA LEU A 613 -29.00 3.43 11.05
C LEU A 613 -28.12 3.31 9.80
N LYS A 614 -28.56 3.85 8.66
CA LYS A 614 -27.76 3.90 7.43
C LYS A 614 -26.44 4.63 7.65
N GLY A 615 -26.44 5.72 8.43
CA GLY A 615 -25.22 6.46 8.78
C GLY A 615 -24.22 5.65 9.60
N ILE A 616 -24.69 4.86 10.58
CA ILE A 616 -23.84 3.98 11.39
C ILE A 616 -23.32 2.82 10.54
N VAL A 617 -24.21 2.09 9.86
CA VAL A 617 -23.85 0.93 9.03
C VAL A 617 -22.94 1.35 7.88
N ALA A 618 -23.15 2.51 7.27
CA ALA A 618 -22.26 3.04 6.24
C ALA A 618 -20.84 3.28 6.75
N LYS A 619 -20.65 3.74 8.00
CA LYS A 619 -19.31 3.91 8.59
C LYS A 619 -18.62 2.56 8.81
N ILE A 620 -19.33 1.57 9.33
CA ILE A 620 -18.81 0.21 9.55
C ILE A 620 -18.47 -0.43 8.19
N HIS A 621 -19.40 -0.38 7.23
CA HIS A 621 -19.20 -0.87 5.86
C HIS A 621 -18.02 -0.18 5.16
N THR A 622 -17.87 1.14 5.33
CA THR A 622 -16.73 1.89 4.79
C THR A 622 -15.42 1.43 5.42
N ARG A 623 -15.38 1.21 6.74
CA ARG A 623 -14.20 0.67 7.44
C ARG A 623 -13.84 -0.71 6.90
N TYR A 624 -14.83 -1.60 6.81
CA TYR A 624 -14.69 -2.95 6.27
C TYR A 624 -14.12 -2.93 4.83
N LYS A 625 -14.79 -2.23 3.91
CA LYS A 625 -14.34 -2.11 2.51
C LYS A 625 -12.94 -1.49 2.40
N ARG A 626 -12.61 -0.47 3.21
CA ARG A 626 -11.26 0.12 3.20
C ARG A 626 -10.19 -0.89 3.60
N ILE A 627 -10.44 -1.71 4.61
CA ILE A 627 -9.49 -2.74 5.03
C ILE A 627 -9.36 -3.84 3.99
N HIS A 628 -10.45 -4.38 3.45
CA HIS A 628 -10.39 -5.37 2.37
C HIS A 628 -9.72 -4.83 1.11
N ASN A 629 -10.00 -3.59 0.71
CA ASN A 629 -9.38 -3.01 -0.47
C ASN A 629 -7.88 -2.74 -0.27
N GLN A 630 -7.43 -2.46 0.97
CA GLN A 630 -6.04 -2.12 1.28
C GLN A 630 -5.17 -3.33 1.60
N PHE A 631 -5.72 -4.29 2.36
CA PHE A 631 -5.01 -5.46 2.89
C PHE A 631 -5.48 -6.78 2.29
N GLY A 632 -6.44 -6.74 1.37
CA GLY A 632 -6.95 -7.90 0.66
C GLY A 632 -5.96 -8.43 -0.38
N TYR A 633 -5.89 -9.75 -0.49
CA TYR A 633 -5.17 -10.43 -1.54
C TYR A 633 -5.82 -11.79 -1.85
N CYS A 634 -5.56 -12.27 -3.05
CA CYS A 634 -6.00 -13.57 -3.56
C CYS A 634 -4.76 -14.39 -3.92
N GLN A 635 -4.71 -15.66 -3.53
CA GLN A 635 -3.65 -16.58 -3.92
C GLN A 635 -4.08 -17.34 -5.17
N LEU A 636 -3.29 -17.26 -6.24
CA LEU A 636 -3.43 -18.09 -7.42
C LEU A 636 -2.54 -19.34 -7.28
N SER A 637 -3.13 -20.50 -7.50
CA SER A 637 -2.40 -21.76 -7.71
C SER A 637 -2.07 -21.85 -9.19
N VAL A 638 -0.78 -21.72 -9.52
CA VAL A 638 -0.30 -21.69 -10.90
C VAL A 638 0.60 -22.89 -11.20
N GLN A 639 0.49 -23.43 -12.41
CA GLN A 639 1.39 -24.45 -12.94
C GLN A 639 2.21 -23.84 -14.07
N VAL A 640 3.52 -24.00 -14.02
CA VAL A 640 4.40 -23.56 -15.10
C VAL A 640 4.89 -24.76 -15.90
N GLU A 641 4.75 -24.67 -17.21
CA GLU A 641 5.17 -25.67 -18.19
C GLU A 641 5.96 -24.98 -19.30
N SER A 642 6.91 -25.68 -19.91
CA SER A 642 7.56 -25.22 -21.14
C SER A 642 6.53 -25.11 -22.27
N GLY A 643 6.74 -24.16 -23.19
CA GLY A 643 5.90 -23.94 -24.37
C GLY A 643 5.77 -25.15 -25.30
N THR A 644 6.77 -26.03 -25.28
CA THR A 644 6.80 -27.34 -25.96
C THR A 644 5.72 -28.31 -25.46
N MET A 645 5.16 -28.08 -24.27
CA MET A 645 4.15 -28.93 -23.62
C MET A 645 4.63 -30.35 -23.34
N ASP A 646 5.84 -30.48 -22.78
CA ASP A 646 6.48 -31.78 -22.46
C ASP A 646 5.83 -32.51 -21.26
N GLY A 647 4.75 -31.98 -20.67
CA GLY A 647 4.03 -32.57 -19.54
C GLY A 647 4.68 -32.34 -18.17
N GLN A 648 5.89 -31.78 -18.11
CA GLN A 648 6.55 -31.42 -16.85
C GLN A 648 6.00 -30.10 -16.30
N ARG A 649 5.19 -30.18 -15.24
CA ARG A 649 4.56 -29.00 -14.62
C ARG A 649 5.13 -28.71 -13.23
N LYS A 650 5.58 -27.48 -13.02
CA LYS A 650 6.01 -26.98 -11.71
C LYS A 650 4.86 -26.23 -11.05
N ASN A 651 4.40 -26.71 -9.89
CA ASN A 651 3.40 -26.01 -9.09
C ASN A 651 4.05 -24.82 -8.36
N CYS A 652 3.49 -23.63 -8.55
CA CYS A 652 3.91 -22.40 -7.92
C CYS A 652 2.69 -21.66 -7.34
N LYS A 653 2.95 -20.68 -6.47
CA LYS A 653 1.92 -19.78 -5.91
C LYS A 653 2.20 -18.36 -6.37
N TYR A 654 1.16 -17.65 -6.77
CA TYR A 654 1.22 -16.23 -7.12
C TYR A 654 0.21 -15.45 -6.28
N TYR A 655 0.51 -14.22 -5.88
CA TYR A 655 -0.33 -13.45 -4.95
C TYR A 655 -0.87 -12.17 -5.62
N LEU A 656 -2.16 -12.13 -5.94
CA LEU A 656 -2.81 -10.94 -6.47
C LEU A 656 -3.27 -10.04 -5.32
N SER A 657 -2.67 -8.86 -5.17
CA SER A 657 -3.08 -7.91 -4.12
C SER A 657 -4.19 -6.99 -4.62
N THR A 658 -5.26 -6.86 -3.84
CA THR A 658 -6.45 -6.08 -4.22
C THR A 658 -6.10 -4.61 -4.47
N LYS A 659 -5.31 -4.02 -3.57
CA LYS A 659 -4.88 -2.62 -3.67
C LYS A 659 -4.02 -2.35 -4.91
N LYS A 660 -3.12 -3.27 -5.27
CA LYS A 660 -2.22 -3.10 -6.42
C LYS A 660 -3.03 -3.06 -7.71
N ILE A 661 -3.96 -4.01 -7.87
CA ILE A 661 -4.67 -4.25 -9.13
C ILE A 661 -5.98 -3.47 -9.25
N TYR A 662 -6.87 -3.55 -8.28
CA TYR A 662 -8.22 -2.98 -8.38
C TYR A 662 -8.27 -1.49 -8.01
N SER A 663 -7.13 -0.81 -7.94
CA SER A 663 -7.07 0.65 -7.80
C SER A 663 -7.40 1.38 -9.11
N LYS A 664 -8.27 0.83 -9.97
CA LYS A 664 -8.53 1.27 -11.36
C LYS A 664 -7.29 1.21 -12.25
N ARG A 665 -6.49 0.14 -12.15
CA ARG A 665 -5.31 -0.08 -13.00
C ARG A 665 -5.68 -0.49 -14.41
N PHE A 666 -6.66 -1.37 -14.53
CA PHE A 666 -7.18 -1.83 -15.80
C PHE A 666 -8.66 -2.14 -15.61
N SER A 667 -9.39 -2.22 -16.72
CA SER A 667 -10.78 -2.63 -16.74
C SER A 667 -10.85 -4.05 -17.30
N THR A 668 -11.59 -4.96 -16.67
CA THR A 668 -11.76 -6.32 -17.19
C THR A 668 -12.55 -6.37 -18.50
N ASP A 669 -13.27 -5.30 -18.80
CA ASP A 669 -14.14 -5.11 -19.96
C ASP A 669 -13.47 -4.23 -21.03
N CYS A 670 -12.19 -4.47 -21.37
CA CYS A 670 -11.42 -3.67 -22.33
C CYS A 670 -12.13 -3.39 -23.68
N PHE A 671 -13.06 -4.24 -24.08
CA PHE A 671 -13.83 -4.13 -25.32
C PHE A 671 -15.29 -3.69 -25.13
N SER A 672 -15.67 -3.20 -23.94
CA SER A 672 -17.07 -2.81 -23.66
C SER A 672 -17.59 -1.74 -24.62
N ASP A 673 -16.76 -0.75 -24.97
CA ASP A 673 -17.11 0.30 -25.95
C ASP A 673 -17.52 -0.26 -27.31
N PHE A 674 -16.91 -1.37 -27.76
CA PHE A 674 -17.32 -2.05 -28.99
C PHE A 674 -18.74 -2.61 -28.86
N PHE A 675 -19.04 -3.28 -27.75
CA PHE A 675 -20.37 -3.84 -27.49
C PHE A 675 -21.42 -2.77 -27.25
N VAL A 676 -21.08 -1.64 -26.62
CA VAL A 676 -21.97 -0.48 -26.49
C VAL A 676 -22.35 0.05 -27.86
N LYS A 677 -21.38 0.26 -28.76
CA LYS A 677 -21.67 0.68 -30.13
C LYS A 677 -22.49 -0.34 -30.91
N LYS A 678 -22.30 -1.64 -30.66
CA LYS A 678 -23.12 -2.71 -31.25
C LYS A 678 -24.56 -2.67 -30.73
N ALA A 679 -24.75 -2.52 -29.42
CA ALA A 679 -26.06 -2.45 -28.78
C ALA A 679 -26.84 -1.21 -29.24
N LEU A 680 -26.21 -0.05 -29.34
CA LEU A 680 -26.82 1.20 -29.81
C LEU A 680 -27.27 1.16 -31.29
N ARG A 681 -26.80 0.20 -32.08
CA ARG A 681 -27.28 -0.03 -33.46
C ARG A 681 -28.60 -0.80 -33.50
N SER A 682 -28.94 -1.51 -32.42
CA SER A 682 -30.20 -2.23 -32.32
C SER A 682 -31.31 -1.24 -31.93
N PRO A 683 -32.42 -1.17 -32.68
CA PRO A 683 -33.58 -0.37 -32.27
C PRO A 683 -34.41 -1.04 -31.17
N ILE A 684 -34.16 -2.33 -30.91
CA ILE A 684 -34.90 -3.17 -29.96
C ILE A 684 -34.04 -3.51 -28.74
N GLY A 685 -34.67 -3.55 -27.57
CA GLY A 685 -34.12 -4.04 -26.30
C GLY A 685 -34.68 -5.41 -25.91
N ILE A 686 -34.30 -5.89 -24.72
CA ILE A 686 -34.70 -7.24 -24.25
C ILE A 686 -36.21 -7.40 -24.07
N ASN A 687 -36.92 -6.33 -23.69
CA ASN A 687 -38.38 -6.36 -23.51
C ASN A 687 -39.16 -6.30 -24.83
N ASP A 688 -38.47 -6.01 -25.93
CA ASP A 688 -39.06 -5.97 -27.28
C ASP A 688 -38.82 -7.28 -28.05
N LEU A 689 -38.12 -8.25 -27.44
CA LEU A 689 -37.92 -9.58 -28.00
C LEU A 689 -39.17 -10.42 -27.74
N ASP A 690 -39.61 -11.16 -28.76
CA ASP A 690 -40.71 -12.09 -28.62
C ASP A 690 -40.34 -13.22 -27.63
N GLU A 691 -41.26 -13.53 -26.73
CA GLU A 691 -41.17 -14.65 -25.80
C GLU A 691 -41.81 -15.89 -26.45
N TYR A 692 -41.29 -17.08 -26.13
CA TYR A 692 -41.93 -18.32 -26.55
C TYR A 692 -43.34 -18.41 -25.95
N GLU A 693 -44.33 -18.83 -26.76
CA GLU A 693 -45.73 -18.91 -26.33
C GLU A 693 -45.94 -19.98 -25.25
N THR A 694 -45.18 -21.07 -25.32
CA THR A 694 -45.25 -22.20 -24.37
C THR A 694 -43.86 -22.76 -24.03
N GLU A 695 -43.78 -23.76 -23.14
CA GLU A 695 -42.52 -24.38 -22.76
C GLU A 695 -41.81 -25.11 -23.92
N LYS A 696 -42.54 -25.40 -25.02
CA LYS A 696 -42.01 -26.09 -26.19
C LYS A 696 -42.09 -25.19 -27.42
N ALA A 697 -40.93 -24.77 -27.92
CA ALA A 697 -40.83 -23.98 -29.14
C ALA A 697 -41.46 -24.70 -30.35
N THR A 698 -42.32 -23.98 -31.05
CA THR A 698 -42.89 -24.36 -32.34
C THR A 698 -41.84 -24.26 -33.45
N PHE A 699 -42.11 -24.87 -34.62
CA PHE A 699 -41.19 -24.78 -35.77
C PHE A 699 -40.99 -23.34 -36.26
N ALA A 700 -42.00 -22.47 -36.12
CA ALA A 700 -41.91 -21.06 -36.49
C ALA A 700 -40.95 -20.29 -35.55
N GLU A 701 -41.14 -20.42 -34.23
CA GLU A 701 -40.27 -19.79 -33.23
C GLU A 701 -38.82 -20.33 -33.30
N LEU A 702 -38.66 -21.63 -33.61
CA LEU A 702 -37.35 -22.22 -33.86
C LEU A 702 -36.66 -21.60 -35.08
N ALA A 703 -37.40 -21.31 -36.15
CA ALA A 703 -36.87 -20.68 -37.36
C ALA A 703 -36.38 -19.24 -37.12
N GLU A 704 -37.05 -18.49 -36.22
CA GLU A 704 -36.68 -17.11 -35.85
C GLU A 704 -35.33 -17.00 -35.12
N GLN A 705 -34.83 -18.10 -34.54
CA GLN A 705 -33.54 -18.12 -33.86
C GLN A 705 -32.34 -17.84 -34.77
N ASN A 706 -32.49 -18.00 -36.10
CA ASN A 706 -31.39 -17.90 -37.07
C ASN A 706 -30.19 -18.81 -36.71
N SER A 707 -30.45 -19.96 -36.08
CA SER A 707 -29.43 -20.90 -35.59
C SER A 707 -28.95 -21.83 -36.69
N TYR A 708 -27.63 -22.00 -36.84
CA TYR A 708 -27.04 -22.97 -37.79
C TYR A 708 -27.49 -24.42 -37.53
N PHE A 709 -27.69 -24.79 -36.27
CA PHE A 709 -28.14 -26.13 -35.91
C PHE A 709 -29.61 -26.33 -36.28
N VAL A 710 -30.47 -25.38 -35.92
CA VAL A 710 -31.90 -25.44 -36.26
C VAL A 710 -32.10 -25.38 -37.77
N ALA A 711 -31.37 -24.51 -38.48
CA ALA A 711 -31.40 -24.45 -39.93
C ALA A 711 -31.09 -25.80 -40.58
N LYS A 712 -30.10 -26.56 -40.06
CA LYS A 712 -29.80 -27.92 -40.51
C LYS A 712 -30.91 -28.92 -40.19
N LEU A 713 -31.53 -28.82 -39.02
CA LEU A 713 -32.66 -29.67 -38.64
C LEU A 713 -33.87 -29.42 -39.54
N VAL A 714 -34.21 -28.15 -39.78
CA VAL A 714 -35.38 -27.73 -40.58
C VAL A 714 -35.17 -28.03 -42.06
N THR A 715 -33.97 -27.78 -42.61
CA THR A 715 -33.67 -28.16 -44.01
C THR A 715 -33.77 -29.66 -44.24
N GLY A 716 -33.45 -30.48 -43.25
CA GLY A 716 -33.62 -31.94 -43.31
C GLY A 716 -35.07 -32.40 -43.47
N PHE A 717 -36.06 -31.62 -43.00
CA PHE A 717 -37.49 -31.94 -43.14
C PHE A 717 -38.10 -31.45 -44.46
N THR A 718 -37.64 -30.32 -45.02
CA THR A 718 -38.13 -29.80 -46.31
C THR A 718 -37.80 -30.69 -47.53
N PHE A 719 -36.92 -31.69 -47.39
CA PHE A 719 -36.61 -32.66 -48.47
C PHE A 719 -37.53 -33.89 -48.50
N GLN A 720 -38.50 -34.03 -47.59
CA GLN A 720 -39.42 -35.18 -47.55
C GLN A 720 -40.86 -34.86 -47.99
N GLU A 721 -41.15 -33.63 -48.42
CA GLU A 721 -42.46 -33.23 -48.96
C GLU A 721 -42.45 -32.86 -50.47
N GLN A 722 -41.50 -33.41 -51.22
CA GLN A 722 -41.60 -33.58 -52.68
C GLN A 722 -41.58 -35.07 -53.00
#